data_AF-A0A8K0WFB3-F1
#
_entry.id   AF-A0A8K0WFB3-F1
#
_cell.length_a   1.000
_cell.length_b   1.000
_cell.length_c   1.000
_cell.angle_alpha   90.00
_cell.angle_beta   90.00
_cell.angle_gamma   90.00
#
_symmetry.space_group_name_H-M   'P 1'
#
loop_
_entity.id
_entity.type
_entity.pdbx_description
1 polymer ?
#
loop_
_entity_poly.entity_id
_entity_poly.type
_entity_poly.pdbx_seq_one_letter_code
_entity_poly.pdbx_strand_id
1 'polypeptide(L)'
;MEIGQVQTTGLVDDICELRNRILHSHALECAPWTKTKSDTIRPDSFGDSLHDFVDHARPVFHTTAKLVFALVTDILEEFIQKISVRAMDLNTIESSTYRILCSRDKRLDHFINLLSSHSPWLSRTTLKWDGARCDNIYPLLFSDFNSCSTSHSKQLHKDETALAVDFNFCIRTIEDGEKLKRGTRRGKSGATLTPSPISLFASVFDPFQTLAVDTKRLQALLNNVQARQAPEPVFSVAEELDFQNFHSVFRAGLVDPALLNAVMLSLAFAASGGVINNECLVYQGQAIHYVRERMGSLDKAISESTIGAILLIVGVEARLGTISQVQLHMGAVQLLIAACQEAGTCLTDGIKRAIFWQDLNCSMLVGSKRIVDHTTFAELAWRRDSVEPNSLQLPPGFQKLSHIFDHGFIEAIKDIQALQHIRDFYQSSGRPVSMVRINSHTASIQSRLAALPATTPVAKSCHLAAYICSVMLCCTVWCGLVIPPRVSTQLLYQLQQSRNDLLWDGHRDLLLWLICIGGAFSPVGTVRSDYKDLLRSTAWERSGSCSWTETINHAKMASKNVFITGTTGFIGGDALYALNKAHPSWNYTILVRSEDKGKAVQKQYPDVKLAIGSLDDSEVIQKAASEADIVIHTAESSDHQGSARAIAAGLRSTHSSSNPGYYIHISGTGILCWYDQDNKRYGEAPLPEQSYNDLEGVDKVTSLPDTAFHRDVDKIVLEEAAKDPEAVKVAIVCPPTIYGTGRGPTNQRSRQIPGLAETTLEKGFGPIIGAGKTEWDNVHVHDLSKLLVQLSERAASSEKQDEEEIWGPKGYFFAENGKHKWSEISTLIAKEARKQGFIDSDETKVLDVDEAQKKLGFQALSWGLNSHGEAKRARKYLGWKPESPSLEEWLPEAVQIEAKLLEKA
;
A
#
# COMPACT_ATOMS: atom_id res chain seq x y z
N MET A 1 10.93 -55.03 16.63
CA MET A 1 10.77 -54.35 15.33
C MET A 1 9.35 -53.83 15.30
N GLU A 2 9.14 -52.54 15.58
CA GLU A 2 7.82 -51.90 15.52
C GLU A 2 7.93 -50.37 15.64
N ILE A 3 6.81 -49.69 15.41
CA ILE A 3 6.48 -48.25 15.50
C ILE A 3 6.41 -47.53 14.14
N GLY A 4 5.19 -47.11 13.79
CA GLY A 4 4.92 -46.13 12.73
C GLY A 4 3.52 -46.23 12.10
N GLN A 5 2.50 -45.62 12.74
CA GLN A 5 1.27 -45.02 12.16
C GLN A 5 0.08 -45.02 13.16
N VAL A 6 -0.12 -43.93 13.92
CA VAL A 6 -1.46 -43.50 14.40
C VAL A 6 -1.42 -41.98 14.68
N GLN A 7 -2.02 -41.14 13.82
CA GLN A 7 -2.56 -39.81 14.21
C GLN A 7 -3.45 -39.16 13.14
N THR A 8 -4.40 -39.91 12.57
CA THR A 8 -5.45 -39.37 11.66
C THR A 8 -6.83 -39.99 11.85
N THR A 9 -6.98 -41.02 12.69
CA THR A 9 -8.25 -41.73 12.91
C THR A 9 -9.18 -41.04 13.90
N GLY A 10 -8.65 -40.48 14.99
CA GLY A 10 -9.47 -39.90 16.08
C GLY A 10 -10.46 -38.82 15.61
N LEU A 11 -10.06 -37.96 14.67
CA LEU A 11 -10.95 -36.90 14.15
C LEU A 11 -12.15 -37.46 13.36
N VAL A 12 -12.04 -38.66 12.79
CA VAL A 12 -13.13 -39.31 12.04
C VAL A 12 -14.05 -40.08 13.00
N ASP A 13 -13.48 -40.74 14.00
CA ASP A 13 -14.25 -41.44 15.04
C ASP A 13 -15.11 -40.46 15.86
N ASP A 14 -14.55 -39.29 16.25
CA ASP A 14 -15.27 -38.20 16.92
C ASP A 14 -16.46 -37.69 16.08
N ILE A 15 -16.29 -37.56 14.76
CA ILE A 15 -17.35 -37.14 13.82
C ILE A 15 -18.41 -38.24 13.66
N CYS A 16 -18.02 -39.51 13.67
CA CYS A 16 -18.95 -40.64 13.61
C CYS A 16 -19.75 -40.81 14.91
N GLU A 17 -19.16 -40.57 16.10
CA GLU A 17 -19.90 -40.56 17.36
C GLU A 17 -20.90 -39.40 17.41
N LEU A 18 -20.52 -38.20 16.95
CA LEU A 18 -21.43 -37.05 16.81
C LEU A 18 -22.65 -37.40 15.94
N ARG A 19 -22.41 -38.03 14.77
CA ARG A 19 -23.48 -38.42 13.83
C ARG A 19 -24.45 -39.43 14.46
N ASN A 20 -23.93 -40.39 15.23
CA ASN A 20 -24.76 -41.42 15.87
C ASN A 20 -25.58 -40.85 17.04
N ARG A 21 -25.06 -39.87 17.80
CA ARG A 21 -25.82 -39.16 18.84
C ARG A 21 -26.96 -38.31 18.26
N ILE A 22 -26.72 -37.62 17.14
CA ILE A 22 -27.75 -36.80 16.46
C ILE A 22 -28.86 -37.67 15.85
N LEU A 23 -28.55 -38.88 15.37
CA LEU A 23 -29.57 -39.80 14.84
C LEU A 23 -30.48 -40.41 15.91
N HIS A 24 -30.04 -40.50 17.18
CA HIS A 24 -30.85 -41.10 18.25
C HIS A 24 -31.94 -40.18 18.81
N SER A 25 -31.85 -38.87 18.64
CA SER A 25 -32.89 -37.93 19.11
C SER A 25 -34.12 -37.85 18.20
N HIS A 26 -34.00 -38.20 16.92
CA HIS A 26 -35.10 -38.12 15.95
C HIS A 26 -36.14 -39.26 16.03
N ALA A 27 -35.98 -40.22 16.96
CA ALA A 27 -36.91 -41.34 17.12
C ALA A 27 -38.10 -41.07 18.07
N LEU A 28 -38.19 -39.86 18.67
CA LEU A 28 -39.18 -39.55 19.72
C LEU A 28 -40.28 -38.53 19.34
N GLU A 29 -40.24 -37.93 18.15
CA GLU A 29 -41.25 -36.94 17.70
C GLU A 29 -42.35 -37.52 16.80
N CYS A 30 -42.67 -38.82 16.97
CA CYS A 30 -43.83 -39.46 16.32
C CYS A 30 -44.88 -39.91 17.36
N ALA A 31 -45.46 -38.93 18.07
CA ALA A 31 -46.63 -39.13 18.93
C ALA A 31 -47.67 -38.00 18.71
N PRO A 32 -48.99 -38.31 18.63
CA PRO A 32 -50.00 -37.29 18.29
C PRO A 32 -50.25 -36.27 19.41
N TRP A 33 -50.54 -35.03 19.02
CA TRP A 33 -50.87 -33.93 19.93
C TRP A 33 -52.17 -34.17 20.71
N THR A 34 -52.10 -34.14 22.04
CA THR A 34 -53.28 -34.06 22.93
C THR A 34 -53.21 -32.83 23.84
N LYS A 35 -54.34 -32.10 23.91
CA LYS A 35 -54.51 -30.87 24.70
C LYS A 35 -54.37 -31.08 26.21
N THR A 36 -53.63 -30.18 26.88
CA THR A 36 -53.92 -29.68 28.24
C THR A 36 -53.28 -28.29 28.38
N LYS A 37 -54.10 -27.23 28.46
CA LYS A 37 -54.45 -26.49 29.69
C LYS A 37 -53.27 -25.79 30.38
N SER A 38 -53.39 -24.48 30.52
CA SER A 38 -52.64 -23.70 31.50
C SER A 38 -52.95 -24.18 32.92
N ASP A 39 -51.95 -24.20 33.80
CA ASP A 39 -51.89 -23.28 34.95
C ASP A 39 -50.66 -23.58 35.83
N THR A 40 -50.04 -22.51 36.35
CA THR A 40 -49.06 -22.49 37.47
C THR A 40 -47.83 -23.41 37.44
N ILE A 41 -46.65 -22.81 37.22
CA ILE A 41 -45.38 -23.28 37.81
C ILE A 41 -44.80 -22.13 38.66
N ARG A 42 -44.28 -22.48 39.84
CA ARG A 42 -43.74 -21.55 40.86
C ARG A 42 -42.29 -21.15 40.58
N PRO A 43 -41.81 -20.01 41.10
CA PRO A 43 -40.46 -19.50 40.85
C PRO A 43 -39.40 -20.09 41.81
N ASP A 44 -38.94 -21.33 41.57
CA ASP A 44 -37.84 -21.95 42.35
C ASP A 44 -36.82 -22.72 41.49
N SER A 45 -36.88 -22.66 40.15
CA SER A 45 -36.04 -23.47 39.24
C SER A 45 -35.15 -22.68 38.26
N PHE A 46 -34.82 -21.42 38.59
CA PHE A 46 -33.97 -20.57 37.73
C PHE A 46 -32.46 -20.82 37.90
N GLY A 47 -32.01 -21.47 38.98
CA GLY A 47 -30.59 -21.69 39.27
C GLY A 47 -29.93 -22.73 38.36
N ASP A 48 -30.52 -23.92 38.26
CA ASP A 48 -29.84 -25.08 37.66
C ASP A 48 -29.72 -24.98 36.13
N SER A 49 -30.73 -24.40 35.45
CA SER A 49 -30.73 -24.31 33.98
C SER A 49 -29.62 -23.42 33.40
N LEU A 50 -29.17 -22.40 34.15
CA LEU A 50 -28.10 -21.51 33.70
C LEU A 50 -26.73 -22.20 33.82
N HIS A 51 -26.54 -23.05 34.83
CA HIS A 51 -25.30 -23.81 35.01
C HIS A 51 -25.15 -24.89 33.92
N ASP A 52 -26.22 -25.66 33.67
CA ASP A 52 -26.25 -26.64 32.57
C ASP A 52 -26.03 -25.98 31.20
N PHE A 53 -26.63 -24.81 30.94
CA PHE A 53 -26.43 -24.08 29.68
C PHE A 53 -24.98 -23.61 29.52
N VAL A 54 -24.35 -23.11 30.58
CA VAL A 54 -22.94 -22.69 30.57
C VAL A 54 -22.00 -23.87 30.36
N ASP A 55 -22.23 -25.02 30.99
CA ASP A 55 -21.36 -26.19 30.86
C ASP A 55 -21.50 -26.92 29.52
N HIS A 56 -22.69 -26.93 28.92
CA HIS A 56 -22.88 -27.45 27.55
C HIS A 56 -22.32 -26.50 26.47
N ALA A 57 -22.30 -25.19 26.70
CA ALA A 57 -21.77 -24.23 25.75
C ALA A 57 -20.23 -24.05 25.82
N ARG A 58 -19.61 -24.33 26.98
CA ARG A 58 -18.17 -24.16 27.24
C ARG A 58 -17.25 -24.84 26.20
N PRO A 59 -17.50 -26.09 25.75
CA PRO A 59 -16.64 -26.75 24.76
C PRO A 59 -16.73 -26.09 23.37
N VAL A 60 -17.92 -25.60 23.00
CA VAL A 60 -18.15 -24.90 21.73
C VAL A 60 -17.44 -23.55 21.75
N PHE A 61 -17.63 -22.75 22.79
CA PHE A 61 -16.92 -21.48 22.94
C PHE A 61 -15.40 -21.66 23.00
N HIS A 62 -14.89 -22.70 23.67
CA HIS A 62 -13.45 -22.99 23.69
C HIS A 62 -12.90 -23.39 22.31
N THR A 63 -13.69 -24.09 21.48
CA THR A 63 -13.30 -24.49 20.12
C THR A 63 -13.37 -23.33 19.14
N THR A 64 -14.43 -22.52 19.21
CA THR A 64 -14.54 -21.26 18.45
C THR A 64 -13.43 -20.29 18.84
N ALA A 65 -13.11 -20.15 20.13
CA ALA A 65 -11.98 -19.34 20.59
C ALA A 65 -10.64 -19.83 20.01
N LYS A 66 -10.39 -21.15 19.98
CA LYS A 66 -9.18 -21.73 19.34
C LYS A 66 -9.09 -21.41 17.84
N LEU A 67 -10.22 -21.44 17.12
CA LEU A 67 -10.27 -21.14 15.68
C LEU A 67 -10.11 -19.64 15.38
N VAL A 68 -10.74 -18.77 16.18
CA VAL A 68 -10.52 -17.32 16.12
C VAL A 68 -9.07 -16.99 16.49
N PHE A 69 -8.49 -17.67 17.47
CA PHE A 69 -7.08 -17.50 17.86
C PHE A 69 -6.12 -17.91 16.74
N ALA A 70 -6.41 -18.98 16.00
CA ALA A 70 -5.67 -19.35 14.80
C ALA A 70 -5.78 -18.27 13.71
N LEU A 71 -7.00 -17.80 13.40
CA LEU A 71 -7.23 -16.75 12.39
C LEU A 71 -6.53 -15.43 12.73
N VAL A 72 -6.57 -15.01 14.01
CA VAL A 72 -5.83 -13.84 14.50
C VAL A 72 -4.32 -14.07 14.41
N THR A 73 -3.84 -15.29 14.68
CA THR A 73 -2.41 -15.63 14.54
C THR A 73 -1.93 -15.47 13.09
N ASP A 74 -2.70 -15.94 12.10
CA ASP A 74 -2.40 -15.77 10.67
C ASP A 74 -2.37 -14.29 10.25
N ILE A 75 -3.38 -13.52 10.69
CA ILE A 75 -3.47 -12.08 10.41
C ILE A 75 -2.24 -11.34 10.94
N LEU A 76 -1.78 -11.69 12.15
CA LEU A 76 -0.60 -11.10 12.76
C LEU A 76 0.71 -11.52 12.06
N GLU A 77 0.78 -12.69 11.42
CA GLU A 77 1.93 -13.05 10.56
C GLU A 77 1.97 -12.25 9.26
N GLU A 78 0.83 -12.10 8.60
CA GLU A 78 0.71 -11.34 7.36
C GLU A 78 0.99 -9.84 7.58
N PHE A 79 0.56 -9.31 8.74
CA PHE A 79 0.86 -7.97 9.25
C PHE A 79 2.36 -7.74 9.45
N ILE A 80 3.02 -8.66 10.16
CA ILE A 80 4.46 -8.67 10.43
C ILE A 80 5.31 -8.79 9.15
N GLN A 81 4.79 -9.39 8.08
CA GLN A 81 5.50 -9.53 6.80
C GLN A 81 5.28 -8.34 5.84
N LYS A 82 4.06 -7.83 5.68
CA LYS A 82 3.72 -6.89 4.61
C LYS A 82 4.07 -5.43 4.88
N ILE A 83 4.08 -5.00 6.15
CA ILE A 83 4.33 -3.59 6.52
C ILE A 83 5.81 -3.20 6.36
N SER A 84 6.68 -4.19 6.48
CA SER A 84 8.13 -4.11 6.64
C SER A 84 8.89 -3.55 5.42
N VAL A 85 8.19 -3.30 4.31
CA VAL A 85 8.75 -2.76 3.06
C VAL A 85 8.80 -1.20 3.06
N ARG A 86 8.03 -0.53 3.94
CA ARG A 86 7.86 0.95 3.98
C ARG A 86 8.34 1.61 5.29
N ALA A 87 9.38 1.05 5.91
CA ALA A 87 9.66 1.02 7.36
C ALA A 87 9.84 2.32 8.20
N MET A 88 9.59 3.54 7.68
CA MET A 88 9.86 4.80 8.44
C MET A 88 8.65 5.70 8.71
N ASP A 89 7.52 5.52 8.03
CA ASP A 89 6.32 6.33 8.28
C ASP A 89 5.32 5.60 9.19
N LEU A 90 5.09 6.16 10.39
CA LEU A 90 4.15 5.63 11.38
C LEU A 90 2.71 5.57 10.82
N ASN A 91 2.30 6.54 9.98
CA ASN A 91 0.95 6.60 9.42
C ASN A 91 0.71 5.49 8.36
N THR A 92 1.76 5.07 7.65
CA THR A 92 1.70 3.98 6.67
C THR A 92 1.43 2.61 7.31
N ILE A 93 1.86 2.40 8.57
CA ILE A 93 1.56 1.17 9.33
C ILE A 93 0.05 1.03 9.52
N GLU A 94 -0.60 2.07 10.03
CA GLU A 94 -2.05 2.13 10.26
C GLU A 94 -2.86 1.78 8.98
N SER A 95 -2.52 2.42 7.86
CA SER A 95 -3.17 2.16 6.56
C SER A 95 -2.96 0.75 6.00
N SER A 96 -1.91 0.05 6.46
CA SER A 96 -1.56 -1.31 6.01
C SER A 96 -2.17 -2.38 6.93
N THR A 97 -2.31 -2.10 8.24
CA THR A 97 -3.15 -2.86 9.18
C THR A 97 -4.53 -3.10 8.60
N TYR A 98 -5.12 -2.00 8.10
CA TYR A 98 -6.49 -1.95 7.63
C TYR A 98 -6.77 -2.89 6.44
N ARG A 99 -5.93 -2.88 5.40
CA ARG A 99 -6.14 -3.68 4.17
C ARG A 99 -6.18 -5.18 4.44
N ILE A 100 -5.32 -5.66 5.35
CA ILE A 100 -5.20 -7.09 5.68
C ILE A 100 -6.47 -7.55 6.43
N LEU A 101 -6.95 -6.75 7.40
CA LEU A 101 -8.16 -7.05 8.17
C LEU A 101 -9.42 -7.08 7.28
N CYS A 102 -9.64 -6.07 6.44
CA CYS A 102 -10.81 -6.01 5.56
C CYS A 102 -10.86 -7.15 4.52
N SER A 103 -9.72 -7.76 4.19
CA SER A 103 -9.68 -8.91 3.27
C SER A 103 -10.24 -10.21 3.87
N ARG A 104 -10.28 -10.34 5.21
CA ARG A 104 -10.69 -11.57 5.90
C ARG A 104 -11.98 -11.46 6.71
N ASP A 105 -12.50 -10.27 6.99
CA ASP A 105 -13.85 -10.07 7.59
C ASP A 105 -14.91 -10.87 6.80
N LYS A 106 -14.85 -10.79 5.46
CA LYS A 106 -15.70 -11.57 4.54
C LYS A 106 -15.58 -13.10 4.65
N ARG A 107 -14.43 -13.62 5.11
CA ARG A 107 -14.27 -15.06 5.37
C ARG A 107 -14.81 -15.44 6.74
N LEU A 108 -14.72 -14.54 7.72
CA LEU A 108 -15.33 -14.72 9.03
C LEU A 108 -16.86 -14.76 8.90
N ASP A 109 -17.45 -13.82 8.17
CA ASP A 109 -18.89 -13.82 7.84
C ASP A 109 -19.30 -15.10 7.12
N HIS A 110 -18.55 -15.53 6.10
CA HIS A 110 -18.85 -16.77 5.37
C HIS A 110 -18.77 -18.00 6.28
N PHE A 111 -17.81 -18.05 7.21
CA PHE A 111 -17.64 -19.15 8.16
C PHE A 111 -18.70 -19.16 9.26
N ILE A 112 -19.12 -17.99 9.76
CA ILE A 112 -20.24 -17.83 10.69
C ILE A 112 -21.55 -18.27 10.02
N ASN A 113 -21.77 -17.90 8.76
CA ASN A 113 -22.90 -18.37 7.97
C ASN A 113 -22.84 -19.90 7.74
N LEU A 114 -21.66 -20.46 7.50
CA LEU A 114 -21.46 -21.90 7.36
C LEU A 114 -21.83 -22.65 8.66
N LEU A 115 -21.35 -22.18 9.81
CA LEU A 115 -21.70 -22.72 11.14
C LEU A 115 -23.21 -22.61 11.42
N SER A 116 -23.82 -21.47 11.08
CA SER A 116 -25.25 -21.23 11.21
C SER A 116 -26.09 -22.19 10.36
N SER A 117 -25.58 -22.58 9.19
CA SER A 117 -26.25 -23.53 8.28
C SER A 117 -26.18 -25.00 8.75
N HIS A 118 -25.28 -25.35 9.67
CA HIS A 118 -24.99 -26.74 10.05
C HIS A 118 -25.53 -27.15 11.43
N SER A 119 -26.23 -26.26 12.16
CA SER A 119 -26.77 -26.59 13.49
C SER A 119 -28.08 -25.86 13.81
N PRO A 120 -29.26 -26.48 13.58
CA PRO A 120 -30.59 -25.85 13.73
C PRO A 120 -30.95 -25.38 15.15
N TRP A 121 -30.13 -25.72 16.15
CA TRP A 121 -30.35 -25.28 17.53
C TRP A 121 -30.01 -23.79 17.72
N LEU A 122 -29.04 -23.25 16.96
CA LEU A 122 -28.68 -21.82 16.97
C LEU A 122 -29.77 -20.93 16.33
N SER A 123 -30.59 -21.49 15.43
CA SER A 123 -31.72 -20.77 14.81
C SER A 123 -32.93 -20.55 15.72
N ARG A 124 -33.04 -21.24 16.87
CA ARG A 124 -34.19 -21.09 17.79
C ARG A 124 -34.02 -20.03 18.89
N THR A 125 -32.79 -19.61 19.20
CA THR A 125 -32.52 -18.44 20.08
C THR A 125 -32.47 -17.12 19.32
N THR A 126 -32.23 -17.14 18.00
CA THR A 126 -32.11 -15.95 17.15
C THR A 126 -33.46 -15.39 16.66
N LEU A 127 -34.54 -16.17 16.68
CA LEU A 127 -35.91 -15.72 16.33
C LEU A 127 -36.62 -14.88 17.42
N LYS A 128 -35.86 -14.28 18.34
CA LYS A 128 -36.29 -13.20 19.24
C LYS A 128 -35.31 -12.02 19.25
N TRP A 129 -34.50 -11.89 18.19
CA TRP A 129 -33.49 -10.84 18.01
C TRP A 129 -33.78 -9.88 16.82
N ASP A 130 -35.00 -9.88 16.28
CA ASP A 130 -35.50 -8.76 15.50
C ASP A 130 -36.13 -7.72 16.43
N GLY A 131 -35.57 -6.51 16.48
CA GLY A 131 -36.13 -5.38 17.23
C GLY A 131 -35.26 -4.79 18.36
N ALA A 132 -33.95 -5.06 18.41
CA ALA A 132 -33.01 -4.26 19.20
C ALA A 132 -31.57 -4.39 18.66
N ARG A 133 -31.05 -3.35 17.99
CA ARG A 133 -29.59 -3.20 17.78
C ARG A 133 -28.94 -2.73 19.09
N CYS A 134 -27.66 -3.04 19.29
CA CYS A 134 -26.98 -3.00 20.58
C CYS A 134 -26.58 -1.60 21.09
N ASP A 135 -27.55 -0.70 21.30
CA ASP A 135 -27.32 0.65 21.83
C ASP A 135 -27.63 0.83 23.33
N ASN A 136 -27.86 -0.26 24.08
CA ASN A 136 -28.33 -0.19 25.49
C ASN A 136 -27.66 -1.18 26.46
N ILE A 137 -26.34 -1.07 26.63
CA ILE A 137 -25.68 -1.26 27.95
C ILE A 137 -24.56 -0.22 28.05
N TYR A 138 -24.82 0.93 28.68
CA TYR A 138 -23.88 1.79 29.43
C TYR A 138 -24.53 3.17 29.73
N PRO A 139 -25.40 3.26 30.75
CA PRO A 139 -25.46 4.49 31.53
C PRO A 139 -25.49 4.23 33.05
N LEU A 140 -24.40 3.68 33.60
CA LEU A 140 -24.09 3.74 35.03
C LEU A 140 -22.56 3.81 35.22
N LEU A 141 -22.00 5.03 35.08
CA LEU A 141 -20.96 5.63 35.93
C LEU A 141 -20.37 6.90 35.27
N PHE A 142 -20.86 8.04 35.78
CA PHE A 142 -20.29 9.40 35.74
C PHE A 142 -20.25 10.24 34.45
N SER A 143 -20.71 11.47 34.64
CA SER A 143 -20.69 12.61 33.72
C SER A 143 -19.66 13.67 34.14
N ASP A 144 -19.50 14.68 33.28
CA ASP A 144 -18.95 16.01 33.55
C ASP A 144 -17.42 16.17 33.74
N PHE A 145 -16.75 16.76 32.75
CA PHE A 145 -16.38 18.19 32.79
C PHE A 145 -16.03 18.73 31.39
N ASN A 146 -16.02 20.06 31.21
CA ASN A 146 -16.23 20.72 29.92
C ASN A 146 -15.09 21.71 29.53
N SER A 147 -15.03 22.09 28.24
CA SER A 147 -14.56 23.38 27.65
C SER A 147 -13.16 23.58 27.00
N CYS A 148 -13.22 24.23 25.82
CA CYS A 148 -12.23 25.09 25.10
C CYS A 148 -10.90 24.55 24.54
N SER A 149 -10.32 25.07 23.43
CA SER A 149 -10.82 25.72 22.19
C SER A 149 -9.63 26.05 21.23
N THR A 150 -9.84 26.04 19.89
CA THR A 150 -9.08 26.80 18.84
C THR A 150 -7.56 26.54 18.64
N SER A 151 -6.89 26.72 17.48
CA SER A 151 -7.25 26.96 16.06
C SER A 151 -5.98 26.99 15.15
N HIS A 152 -6.13 26.73 13.84
CA HIS A 152 -5.26 27.15 12.69
C HIS A 152 -3.81 26.58 12.56
N SER A 153 -3.13 26.59 11.39
CA SER A 153 -3.50 26.48 9.95
C SER A 153 -2.22 26.53 9.07
N LYS A 154 -2.27 26.04 7.80
CA LYS A 154 -1.36 26.40 6.65
C LYS A 154 0.11 25.88 6.72
N GLN A 155 0.87 25.66 5.63
CA GLN A 155 0.64 25.68 4.16
C GLN A 155 1.76 24.88 3.42
N LEU A 156 1.50 24.41 2.19
CA LEU A 156 2.34 24.38 0.94
C LEU A 156 3.89 24.22 1.04
N HIS A 157 4.66 23.56 0.16
CA HIS A 157 4.65 23.29 -1.31
C HIS A 157 5.83 22.31 -1.61
N LYS A 158 6.11 21.72 -2.80
CA LYS A 158 5.46 21.44 -4.11
C LYS A 158 6.33 20.33 -4.80
N ASP A 159 6.07 20.01 -6.06
CA ASP A 159 6.96 19.44 -7.11
C ASP A 159 7.53 18.02 -6.90
N GLU A 160 7.10 17.00 -7.65
CA GLU A 160 7.18 16.74 -9.11
C GLU A 160 8.53 16.16 -9.58
N THR A 161 8.55 14.85 -9.89
CA THR A 161 8.65 14.33 -11.28
C THR A 161 8.57 12.80 -11.30
N ALA A 162 8.09 12.24 -12.40
CA ALA A 162 7.90 10.80 -12.57
C ALA A 162 9.16 10.10 -13.11
N LEU A 163 9.29 8.79 -12.85
CA LEU A 163 9.67 7.76 -13.82
C LEU A 163 9.46 6.35 -13.20
N ALA A 164 9.33 5.33 -14.04
CA ALA A 164 8.82 4.01 -13.67
C ALA A 164 9.91 2.93 -13.68
N VAL A 165 9.92 2.04 -12.67
CA VAL A 165 10.73 0.81 -12.65
C VAL A 165 10.06 -0.31 -11.84
N ASP A 166 10.36 -1.53 -12.26
CA ASP A 166 9.91 -2.83 -11.74
C ASP A 166 9.97 -3.01 -10.21
N PHE A 167 8.91 -3.63 -9.67
CA PHE A 167 8.85 -4.13 -8.30
C PHE A 167 9.71 -5.40 -8.11
N ASN A 168 11.02 -5.24 -7.94
CA ASN A 168 11.93 -6.32 -7.57
C ASN A 168 12.57 -6.09 -6.19
N PHE A 169 11.86 -6.51 -5.13
CA PHE A 169 12.51 -7.03 -3.93
C PHE A 169 11.58 -8.00 -3.15
N CYS A 170 11.73 -9.29 -3.39
CA CYS A 170 11.20 -10.32 -2.49
C CYS A 170 12.13 -10.47 -1.29
N ILE A 171 11.57 -10.48 -0.08
CA ILE A 171 12.26 -11.00 1.11
C ILE A 171 12.42 -12.51 0.90
N ARG A 172 13.60 -12.97 0.48
CA ARG A 172 13.91 -14.40 0.39
C ARG A 172 14.15 -14.95 1.79
N THR A 173 13.16 -15.62 2.36
CA THR A 173 13.45 -16.64 3.37
C THR A 173 14.06 -17.86 2.67
N ILE A 174 14.76 -18.70 3.44
CA ILE A 174 15.54 -19.82 2.89
C ILE A 174 14.65 -20.87 2.17
N GLU A 175 13.35 -20.90 2.45
CA GLU A 175 12.39 -21.88 1.93
C GLU A 175 11.89 -21.57 0.50
N ASP A 176 11.96 -20.31 0.04
CA ASP A 176 11.42 -19.90 -1.27
C ASP A 176 12.27 -20.34 -2.48
N GLY A 177 13.44 -20.95 -2.25
CA GLY A 177 14.35 -21.41 -3.30
C GLY A 177 13.84 -22.57 -4.15
N GLU A 178 12.90 -23.40 -3.66
CA GLU A 178 12.54 -24.66 -4.32
C GLU A 178 11.38 -24.58 -5.32
N LYS A 179 10.53 -23.54 -5.27
CA LYS A 179 9.27 -23.53 -6.04
C LYS A 179 9.38 -23.06 -7.50
N LEU A 180 10.52 -22.51 -7.93
CA LEU A 180 10.65 -21.88 -9.25
C LEU A 180 11.28 -22.74 -10.37
N LYS A 181 11.16 -24.08 -10.32
CA LYS A 181 11.64 -24.99 -11.40
C LYS A 181 10.72 -26.17 -11.74
N ARG A 182 9.42 -25.94 -11.99
CA ARG A 182 8.55 -26.90 -12.72
C ARG A 182 7.65 -26.18 -13.73
N GLY A 183 8.04 -26.20 -15.02
CA GLY A 183 7.39 -25.43 -16.08
C GLY A 183 7.83 -25.77 -17.52
N THR A 184 7.95 -27.06 -17.83
CA THR A 184 7.84 -27.66 -19.18
C THR A 184 8.63 -27.07 -20.38
N ARG A 185 9.64 -27.81 -20.84
CA ARG A 185 9.80 -28.12 -22.29
C ARG A 185 10.58 -29.43 -22.48
N ARG A 186 9.98 -30.40 -23.19
CA ARG A 186 10.65 -31.63 -23.65
C ARG A 186 11.40 -31.33 -24.95
N GLY A 187 12.68 -31.65 -25.00
CA GLY A 187 13.53 -31.64 -26.20
C GLY A 187 14.80 -32.45 -25.93
N LYS A 188 15.27 -33.25 -26.90
CA LYS A 188 16.35 -34.24 -26.69
C LYS A 188 17.75 -33.70 -27.00
N SER A 189 18.73 -34.28 -26.30
CA SER A 189 20.14 -34.52 -26.66
C SER A 189 21.06 -33.34 -27.01
N GLY A 190 22.15 -33.22 -26.24
CA GLY A 190 23.30 -32.37 -26.55
C GLY A 190 24.21 -32.20 -25.33
N ALA A 191 25.09 -33.18 -25.06
CA ALA A 191 25.97 -33.12 -23.89
C ALA A 191 27.13 -32.15 -24.12
N THR A 192 27.08 -30.99 -23.47
CA THR A 192 28.24 -30.09 -23.31
C THR A 192 28.31 -29.67 -21.84
N LEU A 193 29.36 -30.09 -21.12
CA LEU A 193 29.58 -29.73 -19.72
C LEU A 193 30.14 -28.31 -19.65
N THR A 194 29.26 -27.30 -19.63
CA THR A 194 29.65 -25.95 -19.23
C THR A 194 29.94 -25.93 -17.72
N PRO A 195 31.10 -25.43 -17.27
CA PRO A 195 31.40 -25.31 -15.84
C PRO A 195 30.36 -24.42 -15.14
N SER A 196 29.92 -24.83 -13.96
CA SER A 196 29.02 -24.02 -13.12
C SER A 196 29.73 -22.70 -12.73
N PRO A 197 29.04 -21.54 -12.67
CA PRO A 197 29.65 -20.29 -12.22
C PRO A 197 30.38 -20.44 -10.87
N ILE A 198 29.88 -21.30 -9.98
CA ILE A 198 30.47 -21.57 -8.65
C ILE A 198 31.85 -22.25 -8.74
N SER A 199 32.12 -23.01 -9.82
CA SER A 199 33.46 -23.56 -10.07
C SER A 199 34.47 -22.48 -10.49
N LEU A 200 34.01 -21.37 -11.08
CA LEU A 200 34.86 -20.21 -11.35
C LEU A 200 35.28 -19.54 -10.03
N PHE A 201 34.37 -19.32 -9.08
CA PHE A 201 34.73 -18.80 -7.75
C PHE A 201 35.77 -19.68 -7.03
N ALA A 202 35.64 -21.01 -7.08
CA ALA A 202 36.66 -21.89 -6.51
C ALA A 202 38.04 -21.72 -7.22
N SER A 203 38.06 -21.49 -8.53
CA SER A 203 39.30 -21.17 -9.26
C SER A 203 39.81 -19.73 -9.05
N VAL A 204 38.97 -18.81 -8.59
CA VAL A 204 39.39 -17.47 -8.12
C VAL A 204 40.11 -17.59 -6.77
N PHE A 205 39.63 -18.48 -5.90
CA PHE A 205 40.25 -18.79 -4.60
C PHE A 205 41.54 -19.62 -4.71
N ASP A 206 41.61 -20.56 -5.67
CA ASP A 206 42.78 -21.41 -5.92
C ASP A 206 42.92 -21.80 -7.40
N PRO A 207 43.49 -20.92 -8.25
CA PRO A 207 43.64 -21.18 -9.67
C PRO A 207 44.66 -22.29 -10.00
N PHE A 208 45.45 -22.75 -9.02
CA PHE A 208 46.59 -23.66 -9.23
C PHE A 208 46.52 -24.97 -8.42
N GLN A 209 45.47 -25.20 -7.61
CA GLN A 209 45.35 -26.35 -6.69
C GLN A 209 46.49 -26.41 -5.66
N THR A 210 46.78 -25.27 -5.03
CA THR A 210 47.95 -25.05 -4.15
C THR A 210 47.60 -24.83 -2.67
N LEU A 211 46.32 -24.82 -2.31
CA LEU A 211 45.89 -24.57 -0.92
C LEU A 211 46.28 -25.68 0.06
N ALA A 212 46.56 -25.29 1.31
CA ALA A 212 46.90 -26.19 2.41
C ALA A 212 45.68 -26.91 3.05
N VAL A 213 44.52 -26.91 2.38
CA VAL A 213 43.28 -27.58 2.82
C VAL A 213 42.66 -28.34 1.65
N ASP A 214 41.74 -29.28 1.92
CA ASP A 214 41.02 -29.99 0.87
C ASP A 214 40.15 -29.02 0.03
N THR A 215 40.61 -28.72 -1.18
CA THR A 215 39.91 -27.87 -2.16
C THR A 215 38.50 -28.40 -2.49
N LYS A 216 38.26 -29.72 -2.42
CA LYS A 216 36.91 -30.29 -2.59
C LYS A 216 36.01 -29.97 -1.39
N ARG A 217 36.56 -29.96 -0.18
CA ARG A 217 35.81 -29.55 1.02
C ARG A 217 35.50 -28.06 1.00
N LEU A 218 36.48 -27.22 0.62
CA LEU A 218 36.25 -25.78 0.39
C LEU A 218 35.14 -25.58 -0.67
N GLN A 219 35.19 -26.29 -1.80
CA GLN A 219 34.15 -26.22 -2.84
C GLN A 219 32.78 -26.71 -2.33
N ALA A 220 32.72 -27.75 -1.50
CA ALA A 220 31.48 -28.24 -0.90
C ALA A 220 30.88 -27.22 0.08
N LEU A 221 31.71 -26.56 0.89
CA LEU A 221 31.29 -25.48 1.78
C LEU A 221 30.84 -24.25 0.98
N LEU A 222 31.59 -23.85 -0.06
CA LEU A 222 31.19 -22.82 -1.02
C LEU A 222 29.99 -23.23 -1.91
N ASN A 223 29.45 -24.45 -1.80
CA ASN A 223 28.15 -24.81 -2.39
C ASN A 223 26.97 -24.61 -1.41
N ASN A 224 27.22 -24.45 -0.11
CA ASN A 224 26.19 -24.15 0.88
C ASN A 224 25.91 -22.64 0.90
N VAL A 225 24.63 -22.26 0.69
CA VAL A 225 24.19 -20.86 0.60
C VAL A 225 24.43 -20.08 1.90
N GLN A 226 24.13 -20.68 3.06
CA GLN A 226 24.36 -20.05 4.37
C GLN A 226 25.86 -19.91 4.66
N ALA A 227 26.67 -20.90 4.25
CA ALA A 227 28.11 -20.84 4.46
C ALA A 227 28.77 -19.68 3.69
N ARG A 228 28.37 -19.41 2.43
CA ARG A 228 28.93 -18.31 1.62
C ARG A 228 28.85 -16.93 2.29
N GLN A 229 27.83 -16.70 3.11
CA GLN A 229 27.59 -15.42 3.80
C GLN A 229 28.34 -15.34 5.14
N ALA A 230 28.87 -16.45 5.66
CA ALA A 230 29.55 -16.52 6.95
C ALA A 230 30.85 -15.70 7.07
N PRO A 231 31.64 -15.43 6.01
CA PRO A 231 32.80 -14.55 6.09
C PRO A 231 32.44 -13.05 6.14
N GLU A 232 31.18 -12.68 5.91
CA GLU A 232 30.73 -11.30 6.05
C GLU A 232 30.77 -10.87 7.53
N PRO A 233 31.17 -9.63 7.85
CA PRO A 233 31.47 -8.52 6.94
C PRO A 233 32.95 -8.42 6.52
N VAL A 234 33.81 -9.38 6.86
CA VAL A 234 35.25 -9.32 6.57
C VAL A 234 35.49 -9.26 5.06
N PHE A 235 34.83 -10.15 4.32
CA PHE A 235 34.70 -10.10 2.86
C PHE A 235 33.40 -10.77 2.42
N SER A 236 32.90 -10.41 1.23
CA SER A 236 31.81 -11.13 0.58
C SER A 236 32.33 -12.05 -0.53
N VAL A 237 31.58 -13.13 -0.76
CA VAL A 237 31.74 -14.06 -1.91
C VAL A 237 30.80 -13.67 -3.06
N ALA A 238 29.90 -12.70 -2.87
CA ALA A 238 28.99 -12.22 -3.92
C ALA A 238 29.65 -11.18 -4.83
N GLU A 239 29.43 -11.29 -6.15
CA GLU A 239 29.88 -10.31 -7.16
C GLU A 239 29.22 -8.92 -7.01
N GLU A 240 28.08 -8.82 -6.31
CA GLU A 240 27.32 -7.57 -6.16
C GLU A 240 28.01 -6.52 -5.25
N LEU A 241 29.10 -6.88 -4.56
CA LEU A 241 29.84 -6.03 -3.62
C LEU A 241 31.29 -5.81 -4.06
N ASP A 242 31.48 -5.14 -5.20
CA ASP A 242 32.79 -4.81 -5.81
C ASP A 242 33.86 -4.26 -4.84
N PHE A 243 33.45 -3.58 -3.76
CA PHE A 243 34.36 -2.93 -2.81
C PHE A 243 34.85 -3.83 -1.66
N GLN A 244 34.13 -4.91 -1.34
CA GLN A 244 34.52 -5.86 -0.29
C GLN A 244 34.51 -7.31 -0.79
N ASN A 245 34.80 -7.51 -2.08
CA ASN A 245 35.13 -8.84 -2.59
C ASN A 245 36.45 -9.34 -1.98
N PHE A 246 36.69 -10.65 -2.05
CA PHE A 246 37.86 -11.25 -1.40
C PHE A 246 39.22 -10.61 -1.79
N HIS A 247 39.40 -10.23 -3.06
CA HIS A 247 40.66 -9.65 -3.55
C HIS A 247 40.86 -8.18 -3.19
N SER A 248 39.79 -7.40 -2.94
CA SER A 248 39.91 -6.03 -2.43
C SER A 248 40.40 -6.00 -0.96
N VAL A 249 40.17 -7.09 -0.22
CA VAL A 249 40.56 -7.26 1.19
C VAL A 249 41.92 -7.96 1.33
N PHE A 250 42.15 -9.04 0.56
CA PHE A 250 43.34 -9.89 0.66
C PHE A 250 44.10 -9.98 -0.66
N ARG A 251 45.09 -9.10 -0.85
CA ARG A 251 45.84 -9.01 -2.12
C ARG A 251 46.66 -10.26 -2.41
N ALA A 252 47.14 -10.94 -1.37
CA ALA A 252 47.93 -12.17 -1.46
C ALA A 252 47.09 -13.45 -1.70
N GLY A 253 45.77 -13.36 -1.69
CA GLY A 253 44.87 -14.51 -1.85
C GLY A 253 44.83 -15.47 -0.65
N LEU A 254 44.33 -16.70 -0.87
CA LEU A 254 44.18 -17.74 0.16
C LEU A 254 45.45 -18.57 0.42
N VAL A 255 46.60 -18.20 -0.15
CA VAL A 255 47.89 -18.92 0.04
C VAL A 255 48.31 -18.95 1.53
N ASP A 256 47.79 -18.01 2.31
CA ASP A 256 48.09 -17.83 3.72
C ASP A 256 47.40 -18.87 4.64
N PRO A 257 48.15 -19.72 5.39
CA PRO A 257 47.56 -20.80 6.18
C PRO A 257 46.63 -20.37 7.33
N ALA A 258 46.87 -19.23 8.00
CA ALA A 258 45.98 -18.76 9.07
C ALA A 258 44.65 -18.26 8.50
N LEU A 259 44.71 -17.43 7.44
CA LEU A 259 43.53 -16.91 6.76
C LEU A 259 42.69 -18.05 6.17
N LEU A 260 43.34 -18.99 5.49
CA LEU A 260 42.69 -20.16 4.90
C LEU A 260 41.93 -21.00 5.95
N ASN A 261 42.56 -21.28 7.09
CA ASN A 261 41.91 -22.01 8.17
C ASN A 261 40.79 -21.19 8.85
N ALA A 262 40.95 -19.87 8.98
CA ALA A 262 39.90 -19.01 9.52
C ALA A 262 38.68 -18.89 8.57
N VAL A 263 38.90 -18.90 7.25
CA VAL A 263 37.83 -19.00 6.24
C VAL A 263 37.14 -20.35 6.34
N MET A 264 37.88 -21.46 6.34
CA MET A 264 37.32 -22.81 6.48
C MET A 264 36.52 -22.96 7.77
N LEU A 265 37.01 -22.41 8.89
CA LEU A 265 36.29 -22.34 10.17
C LEU A 265 34.94 -21.62 10.00
N SER A 266 34.93 -20.40 9.46
CA SER A 266 33.68 -19.62 9.35
C SER A 266 32.65 -20.29 8.43
N LEU A 267 33.11 -20.86 7.30
CA LEU A 267 32.27 -21.60 6.37
C LEU A 267 31.73 -22.90 6.99
N ALA A 268 32.57 -23.70 7.65
CA ALA A 268 32.18 -24.96 8.28
C ALA A 268 31.21 -24.75 9.45
N PHE A 269 31.45 -23.72 10.27
CA PHE A 269 30.59 -23.34 11.39
C PHE A 269 29.18 -22.89 10.94
N ALA A 270 29.08 -22.19 9.81
CA ALA A 270 27.77 -21.88 9.23
C ALA A 270 27.12 -23.10 8.58
N ALA A 271 27.89 -23.95 7.89
CA ALA A 271 27.39 -25.19 7.29
C ALA A 271 26.88 -26.22 8.33
N SER A 272 27.35 -26.15 9.58
CA SER A 272 26.85 -26.95 10.71
C SER A 272 25.67 -26.30 11.46
N GLY A 273 25.08 -25.21 10.92
CA GLY A 273 23.97 -24.50 11.55
C GLY A 273 24.36 -23.70 12.80
N GLY A 274 25.64 -23.29 12.92
CA GLY A 274 26.16 -22.58 14.08
C GLY A 274 26.58 -23.49 15.25
N VAL A 275 26.71 -24.80 15.01
CA VAL A 275 27.19 -25.76 16.03
C VAL A 275 28.68 -26.00 15.86
N ILE A 276 29.47 -25.72 16.88
CA ILE A 276 30.91 -26.01 16.86
C ILE A 276 31.13 -27.53 16.94
N ASN A 277 31.65 -28.11 15.87
CA ASN A 277 31.93 -29.54 15.73
C ASN A 277 33.45 -29.81 15.67
N ASN A 278 33.86 -31.08 15.58
CA ASN A 278 35.28 -31.45 15.53
C ASN A 278 36.03 -30.80 14.36
N GLU A 279 35.41 -30.69 13.17
CA GLU A 279 35.99 -30.01 12.02
C GLU A 279 36.24 -28.51 12.29
N CYS A 280 35.29 -27.82 12.92
CA CYS A 280 35.46 -26.43 13.33
C CYS A 280 36.61 -26.29 14.34
N LEU A 281 36.72 -27.18 15.34
CA LEU A 281 37.78 -27.14 16.33
C LEU A 281 39.17 -27.36 15.71
N VAL A 282 39.29 -28.22 14.68
CA VAL A 282 40.54 -28.40 13.92
C VAL A 282 40.93 -27.11 13.21
N TYR A 283 40.02 -26.51 12.42
CA TYR A 283 40.31 -25.26 11.71
C TYR A 283 40.59 -24.09 12.66
N GLN A 284 39.87 -23.98 13.78
CA GLN A 284 40.12 -22.97 14.80
C GLN A 284 41.50 -23.15 15.45
N GLY A 285 41.87 -24.37 15.83
CA GLY A 285 43.18 -24.69 16.39
C GLY A 285 44.33 -24.37 15.44
N GLN A 286 44.18 -24.73 14.15
CA GLN A 286 45.16 -24.43 13.12
C GLN A 286 45.28 -22.93 12.83
N ALA A 287 44.15 -22.20 12.73
CA ALA A 287 44.18 -20.75 12.54
C ALA A 287 44.87 -20.03 13.71
N ILE A 288 44.52 -20.36 14.96
CA ILE A 288 45.16 -19.80 16.16
C ILE A 288 46.65 -20.15 16.25
N HIS A 289 47.04 -21.37 15.85
CA HIS A 289 48.44 -21.79 15.80
C HIS A 289 49.25 -20.90 14.84
N TYR A 290 48.80 -20.74 13.59
CA TYR A 290 49.49 -19.92 12.59
C TYR A 290 49.45 -18.41 12.91
N VAL A 291 48.35 -17.90 13.49
CA VAL A 291 48.31 -16.53 14.03
C VAL A 291 49.41 -16.34 15.09
N ARG A 292 49.52 -17.28 16.05
CA ARG A 292 50.56 -17.22 17.10
C ARG A 292 51.97 -17.29 16.56
N GLU A 293 52.25 -18.15 15.58
CA GLU A 293 53.56 -18.24 14.92
C GLU A 293 53.99 -16.89 14.34
N ARG A 294 53.05 -16.16 13.72
CA ARG A 294 53.30 -14.87 13.08
C ARG A 294 53.50 -13.71 14.03
N MET A 295 52.95 -13.79 15.25
CA MET A 295 53.23 -12.79 16.29
C MET A 295 54.72 -12.72 16.67
N GLY A 296 55.54 -13.70 16.28
CA GLY A 296 57.00 -13.65 16.41
C GLY A 296 57.72 -12.75 15.39
N SER A 297 57.03 -12.13 14.43
CA SER A 297 57.62 -11.27 13.40
C SER A 297 56.66 -10.13 13.04
N LEU A 298 57.12 -8.88 13.19
CA LEU A 298 56.29 -7.69 13.02
C LEU A 298 55.56 -7.67 11.67
N ASP A 299 56.29 -7.83 10.56
CA ASP A 299 55.75 -7.84 9.19
C ASP A 299 54.67 -8.90 8.98
N LYS A 300 54.82 -10.08 9.62
CA LYS A 300 53.83 -11.17 9.54
C LYS A 300 52.63 -10.91 10.44
N ALA A 301 52.83 -10.31 11.61
CA ALA A 301 51.79 -9.97 12.57
C ALA A 301 50.83 -8.90 12.03
N ILE A 302 51.35 -7.85 11.39
CA ILE A 302 50.56 -6.72 10.84
C ILE A 302 50.01 -6.98 9.42
N SER A 303 50.24 -8.17 8.85
CA SER A 303 49.78 -8.50 7.50
C SER A 303 48.25 -8.58 7.38
N GLU A 304 47.74 -8.22 6.19
CA GLU A 304 46.31 -8.30 5.81
C GLU A 304 45.70 -9.65 6.23
N SER A 305 46.38 -10.76 5.91
CA SER A 305 45.93 -12.12 6.17
C SER A 305 45.89 -12.48 7.66
N THR A 306 46.85 -12.02 8.48
CA THR A 306 46.84 -12.26 9.93
C THR A 306 45.69 -11.49 10.60
N ILE A 307 45.50 -10.21 10.24
CA ILE A 307 44.39 -9.40 10.76
C ILE A 307 43.05 -10.01 10.35
N GLY A 308 42.88 -10.36 9.06
CA GLY A 308 41.66 -11.01 8.57
C GLY A 308 41.36 -12.36 9.21
N ALA A 309 42.37 -13.18 9.50
CA ALA A 309 42.20 -14.43 10.22
C ALA A 309 41.62 -14.19 11.64
N ILE A 310 42.12 -13.18 12.36
CA ILE A 310 41.62 -12.80 13.68
C ILE A 310 40.16 -12.31 13.57
N LEU A 311 39.84 -11.45 12.59
CA LEU A 311 38.47 -10.95 12.39
C LEU A 311 37.46 -12.08 12.09
N LEU A 312 37.86 -13.08 11.32
CA LEU A 312 37.01 -14.25 11.02
C LEU A 312 36.79 -15.15 12.25
N ILE A 313 37.83 -15.36 13.08
CA ILE A 313 37.71 -16.06 14.37
C ILE A 313 36.73 -15.30 15.28
N VAL A 314 36.91 -13.99 15.42
CA VAL A 314 36.02 -13.09 16.16
C VAL A 314 34.58 -13.18 15.67
N GLY A 315 34.36 -13.29 14.35
CA GLY A 315 33.03 -13.46 13.75
C GLY A 315 32.34 -14.76 14.15
N VAL A 316 33.08 -15.84 14.42
CA VAL A 316 32.53 -17.09 14.98
C VAL A 316 32.24 -16.95 16.48
N GLU A 317 33.17 -16.36 17.24
CA GLU A 317 33.03 -16.11 18.68
C GLU A 317 31.83 -15.20 19.01
N ALA A 318 31.60 -14.18 18.19
CA ALA A 318 30.42 -13.31 18.32
C ALA A 318 29.10 -14.07 18.06
N ARG A 319 29.09 -15.04 17.13
CA ARG A 319 27.93 -15.91 16.89
C ARG A 319 27.72 -16.94 17.99
N LEU A 320 28.80 -17.36 18.67
CA LEU A 320 28.77 -18.21 19.87
C LEU A 320 28.41 -17.44 21.16
N GLY A 321 28.39 -16.11 21.14
CA GLY A 321 28.08 -15.28 22.31
C GLY A 321 29.25 -15.07 23.29
N THR A 322 30.49 -15.41 22.90
CA THR A 322 31.65 -15.41 23.82
C THR A 322 32.30 -14.04 23.97
N ILE A 323 31.64 -13.14 24.72
CA ILE A 323 32.04 -11.73 24.95
C ILE A 323 33.53 -11.58 25.27
N SER A 324 34.07 -12.41 26.18
CA SER A 324 35.47 -12.31 26.62
C SER A 324 36.49 -12.63 25.52
N GLN A 325 36.20 -13.60 24.64
CA GLN A 325 37.06 -13.93 23.50
C GLN A 325 37.00 -12.84 22.43
N VAL A 326 35.78 -12.36 22.12
CA VAL A 326 35.58 -11.21 21.24
C VAL A 326 36.34 -9.97 21.73
N GLN A 327 36.28 -9.65 23.03
CA GLN A 327 37.04 -8.54 23.61
C GLN A 327 38.55 -8.76 23.55
N LEU A 328 39.04 -9.99 23.79
CA LEU A 328 40.46 -10.33 23.73
C LEU A 328 41.01 -10.17 22.30
N HIS A 329 40.36 -10.78 21.32
CA HIS A 329 40.80 -10.75 19.93
C HIS A 329 40.60 -9.38 19.28
N MET A 330 39.52 -8.64 19.57
CA MET A 330 39.40 -7.25 19.12
C MET A 330 40.41 -6.34 19.81
N GLY A 331 40.74 -6.58 21.09
CA GLY A 331 41.86 -5.90 21.76
C GLY A 331 43.22 -6.17 21.08
N ALA A 332 43.44 -7.40 20.61
CA ALA A 332 44.62 -7.73 19.80
C ALA A 332 44.62 -6.98 18.45
N VAL A 333 43.48 -6.86 17.78
CA VAL A 333 43.34 -6.02 16.56
C VAL A 333 43.65 -4.56 16.86
N GLN A 334 43.21 -4.02 18.01
CA GLN A 334 43.53 -2.64 18.42
C GLN A 334 45.05 -2.42 18.58
N LEU A 335 45.77 -3.39 19.17
CA LEU A 335 47.23 -3.36 19.28
C LEU A 335 47.92 -3.47 17.91
N LEU A 336 47.39 -4.29 17.00
CA LEU A 336 47.93 -4.42 15.64
C LEU A 336 47.72 -3.13 14.82
N ILE A 337 46.61 -2.40 15.01
CA ILE A 337 46.40 -1.08 14.39
C ILE A 337 47.47 -0.07 14.86
N ALA A 338 47.75 -0.04 16.17
CA ALA A 338 48.82 0.81 16.71
C ALA A 338 50.20 0.41 16.15
N ALA A 339 50.51 -0.89 16.09
CA ALA A 339 51.75 -1.39 15.50
C ALA A 339 51.88 -1.05 14.00
N CYS A 340 50.79 -1.07 13.23
CA CYS A 340 50.78 -0.60 11.83
C CYS A 340 51.16 0.89 11.73
N GLN A 341 50.62 1.72 12.62
CA GLN A 341 50.89 3.16 12.66
C GLN A 341 52.35 3.45 13.04
N GLU A 342 52.88 2.76 14.05
CA GLU A 342 54.28 2.87 14.48
C GLU A 342 55.26 2.38 13.40
N ALA A 343 54.93 1.29 12.70
CA ALA A 343 55.73 0.73 11.60
C ALA A 343 55.56 1.47 10.26
N GLY A 344 54.71 2.51 10.19
CA GLY A 344 54.41 3.22 8.93
C GLY A 344 53.71 2.36 7.86
N THR A 345 53.13 1.22 8.24
CA THR A 345 52.50 0.27 7.33
C THR A 345 51.03 0.64 7.10
N CYS A 346 50.69 1.03 5.88
CA CYS A 346 49.32 1.42 5.54
C CYS A 346 48.43 0.19 5.30
N LEU A 347 47.43 0.00 6.18
CA LEU A 347 46.35 -0.97 5.97
C LEU A 347 45.56 -0.64 4.69
N THR A 348 45.01 -1.67 4.04
CA THR A 348 44.12 -1.48 2.88
C THR A 348 42.73 -1.02 3.31
N ASP A 349 42.03 -0.36 2.40
CA ASP A 349 40.65 0.06 2.64
C ASP A 349 39.73 -1.14 2.92
N GLY A 350 39.94 -2.27 2.25
CA GLY A 350 39.25 -3.53 2.53
C GLY A 350 39.45 -4.00 3.98
N ILE A 351 40.69 -4.04 4.48
CA ILE A 351 40.97 -4.42 5.87
C ILE A 351 40.40 -3.41 6.86
N LYS A 352 40.51 -2.10 6.60
CA LYS A 352 39.92 -1.05 7.47
C LYS A 352 38.39 -1.18 7.56
N ARG A 353 37.72 -1.45 6.43
CA ARG A 353 36.28 -1.73 6.37
C ARG A 353 35.92 -3.01 7.13
N ALA A 354 36.72 -4.07 6.99
CA ALA A 354 36.53 -5.32 7.71
C ALA A 354 36.64 -5.13 9.24
N ILE A 355 37.66 -4.41 9.71
CA ILE A 355 37.83 -4.07 11.13
C ILE A 355 36.61 -3.29 11.65
N PHE A 356 36.21 -2.22 10.94
CA PHE A 356 35.08 -1.38 11.34
C PHE A 356 33.78 -2.18 11.46
N TRP A 357 33.43 -2.95 10.43
CA TRP A 357 32.19 -3.71 10.41
C TRP A 357 32.20 -4.86 11.41
N GLN A 358 33.34 -5.55 11.58
CA GLN A 358 33.44 -6.63 12.56
C GLN A 358 33.30 -6.11 14.00
N ASP A 359 33.94 -4.97 14.34
CA ASP A 359 33.83 -4.33 15.66
C ASP A 359 32.38 -3.91 15.98
N LEU A 360 31.72 -3.24 15.03
CA LEU A 360 30.32 -2.85 15.12
C LEU A 360 29.40 -4.08 15.30
N ASN A 361 29.57 -5.10 14.47
CA ASN A 361 28.76 -6.31 14.49
C ASN A 361 28.93 -7.10 15.80
N CYS A 362 30.16 -7.21 16.31
CA CYS A 362 30.46 -7.80 17.62
C CYS A 362 29.77 -7.04 18.76
N SER A 363 29.84 -5.71 18.75
CA SER A 363 29.18 -4.88 19.76
C SER A 363 27.66 -5.07 19.74
N MET A 364 27.05 -5.22 18.57
CA MET A 364 25.61 -5.48 18.45
C MET A 364 25.19 -6.92 18.78
N LEU A 365 25.99 -7.94 18.42
CA LEU A 365 25.67 -9.35 18.67
C LEU A 365 25.82 -9.74 20.15
N VAL A 366 26.90 -9.26 20.79
CA VAL A 366 27.32 -9.72 22.13
C VAL A 366 27.60 -8.60 23.13
N GLY A 367 27.51 -7.31 22.76
CA GLY A 367 27.77 -6.20 23.68
C GLY A 367 29.25 -5.95 23.96
N SER A 368 30.16 -6.34 23.05
CA SER A 368 31.58 -5.98 23.18
C SER A 368 31.78 -4.47 23.12
N LYS A 369 32.80 -3.99 23.85
CA LYS A 369 33.24 -2.59 23.77
C LYS A 369 33.85 -2.34 22.39
N ARG A 370 33.39 -1.30 21.71
CA ARG A 370 33.93 -0.83 20.43
C ARG A 370 35.38 -0.38 20.57
N ILE A 371 36.21 -0.73 19.60
CA ILE A 371 37.60 -0.25 19.47
C ILE A 371 37.79 0.79 18.36
N VAL A 372 36.88 0.84 17.38
CA VAL A 372 36.89 1.80 16.27
C VAL A 372 35.49 2.35 16.01
N ASP A 373 35.40 3.52 15.40
CA ASP A 373 34.15 4.16 15.00
C ASP A 373 34.22 4.71 13.56
N HIS A 374 33.13 5.31 13.10
CA HIS A 374 33.02 5.95 11.78
C HIS A 374 33.98 7.13 11.54
N THR A 375 34.72 7.61 12.56
CA THR A 375 35.73 8.67 12.42
C THR A 375 37.16 8.15 12.43
N THR A 376 37.36 6.91 12.90
CA THR A 376 38.69 6.30 13.13
C THR A 376 39.51 6.12 11.85
N PHE A 377 38.86 5.76 10.74
CA PHE A 377 39.47 5.64 9.41
C PHE A 377 38.92 6.76 8.51
N ALA A 378 39.41 7.98 8.70
CA ALA A 378 38.91 9.18 8.01
C ALA A 378 38.95 9.08 6.47
N GLU A 379 39.93 8.34 5.93
CA GLU A 379 40.12 8.06 4.51
C GLU A 379 38.99 7.21 3.90
N LEU A 380 38.28 6.40 4.69
CA LEU A 380 37.13 5.63 4.22
C LEU A 380 35.88 6.49 4.00
N ALA A 381 35.90 7.73 4.48
CA ALA A 381 34.84 8.72 4.35
C ALA A 381 33.44 8.17 4.70
N TRP A 382 33.30 7.61 5.91
CA TRP A 382 32.03 7.13 6.50
C TRP A 382 31.01 8.26 6.77
N ARG A 383 30.60 8.95 5.72
CA ARG A 383 29.81 10.18 5.74
C ARG A 383 28.49 9.99 5.00
N ARG A 384 27.51 10.82 5.37
CA ARG A 384 26.31 11.10 4.57
C ARG A 384 26.76 11.52 3.17
N ASP A 385 26.19 10.92 2.13
CA ASP A 385 26.41 11.39 0.76
C ASP A 385 25.83 12.80 0.60
N SER A 386 26.29 13.57 -0.39
CA SER A 386 25.86 14.97 -0.58
C SER A 386 24.49 15.06 -1.27
N VAL A 387 23.46 14.57 -0.58
CA VAL A 387 22.05 14.68 -0.97
C VAL A 387 21.55 16.11 -0.72
N GLU A 388 20.62 16.58 -1.55
CA GLU A 388 20.07 17.93 -1.45
C GLU A 388 19.42 18.22 -0.07
N PRO A 389 19.53 19.45 0.47
CA PRO A 389 19.01 19.79 1.80
C PRO A 389 17.53 19.45 2.04
N ASN A 390 16.72 19.48 0.98
CA ASN A 390 15.28 19.20 1.05
C ASN A 390 14.95 17.74 1.43
N SER A 391 15.89 16.79 1.29
CA SER A 391 15.68 15.39 1.64
C SER A 391 15.88 15.06 3.13
N LEU A 392 16.35 16.03 3.93
CA LEU A 392 16.72 15.86 5.35
C LEU A 392 15.60 16.24 6.33
N GLN A 393 14.36 15.95 5.94
CA GLN A 393 13.21 16.08 6.83
C GLN A 393 13.14 14.89 7.80
N LEU A 394 12.43 15.08 8.91
CA LEU A 394 12.10 14.04 9.88
C LEU A 394 10.72 13.48 9.51
N PRO A 395 10.45 12.15 9.57
CA PRO A 395 9.16 11.61 9.15
C PRO A 395 8.01 12.24 9.96
N PRO A 396 6.84 12.55 9.38
CA PRO A 396 5.78 13.30 10.06
C PRO A 396 5.31 12.71 11.39
N GLY A 397 5.36 11.38 11.55
CA GLY A 397 5.14 10.71 12.84
C GLY A 397 6.20 11.05 13.88
N PHE A 398 7.49 10.87 13.54
CA PHE A 398 8.62 11.23 14.40
C PHE A 398 8.74 12.74 14.66
N GLN A 399 8.21 13.60 13.77
CA GLN A 399 8.18 15.04 13.97
C GLN A 399 7.32 15.44 15.19
N LYS A 400 6.18 14.78 15.40
CA LYS A 400 5.35 14.99 16.61
C LYS A 400 6.09 14.55 17.88
N LEU A 401 6.91 13.50 17.76
CA LEU A 401 7.69 12.89 18.83
C LEU A 401 9.10 13.49 18.99
N SER A 402 9.46 14.54 18.25
CA SER A 402 10.84 15.04 18.23
C SER A 402 11.34 15.55 19.58
N HIS A 403 10.42 15.89 20.49
CA HIS A 403 10.68 16.41 21.82
C HIS A 403 11.04 15.32 22.86
N ILE A 404 10.76 14.04 22.61
CA ILE A 404 11.11 12.93 23.52
C ILE A 404 12.44 12.24 23.18
N PHE A 405 13.11 12.65 22.11
CA PHE A 405 14.34 12.03 21.62
C PHE A 405 15.54 12.98 21.70
N ASP A 406 16.73 12.42 21.87
CA ASP A 406 17.96 13.21 21.77
C ASP A 406 18.28 13.61 20.31
N HIS A 407 19.04 14.70 20.16
CA HIS A 407 19.42 15.23 18.85
C HIS A 407 20.19 14.21 17.98
N GLY A 408 20.99 13.33 18.59
CA GLY A 408 21.75 12.32 17.87
C GLY A 408 20.86 11.22 17.27
N PHE A 409 19.83 10.79 18.00
CA PHE A 409 18.80 9.90 17.49
C PHE A 409 17.98 10.56 16.37
N ILE A 410 17.57 11.82 16.56
CA ILE A 410 16.82 12.57 15.54
C ILE A 410 17.61 12.71 14.23
N GLU A 411 18.91 13.02 14.28
CA GLU A 411 19.76 13.02 13.08
C GLU A 411 19.87 11.62 12.46
N ALA A 412 20.00 10.56 13.26
CA ALA A 412 20.02 9.20 12.74
C ALA A 412 18.71 8.82 12.02
N ILE A 413 17.54 9.25 12.51
CA ILE A 413 16.25 9.02 11.82
C ILE A 413 16.18 9.78 10.49
N LYS A 414 16.64 11.04 10.42
CA LYS A 414 16.74 11.78 9.15
C LYS A 414 17.66 11.09 8.15
N ASP A 415 18.78 10.54 8.62
CA ASP A 415 19.72 9.78 7.79
C ASP A 415 19.10 8.48 7.25
N ILE A 416 18.32 7.78 8.07
CA ILE A 416 17.56 6.59 7.64
C ILE A 416 16.47 6.97 6.62
N GLN A 417 15.80 8.11 6.77
CA GLN A 417 14.89 8.63 5.74
C GLN A 417 15.63 9.02 4.45
N ALA A 418 16.82 9.61 4.54
CA ALA A 418 17.65 9.91 3.38
C ALA A 418 18.11 8.62 2.67
N LEU A 419 18.44 7.54 3.39
CA LEU A 419 18.65 6.21 2.81
C LEU A 419 17.40 5.69 2.06
N GLN A 420 16.20 5.91 2.62
CA GLN A 420 14.95 5.55 1.96
C GLN A 420 14.74 6.35 0.67
N HIS A 421 14.95 7.67 0.68
CA HIS A 421 14.86 8.49 -0.53
C HIS A 421 15.88 8.07 -1.61
N ILE A 422 17.10 7.73 -1.21
CA ILE A 422 18.13 7.18 -2.11
C ILE A 422 17.61 5.89 -2.77
N ARG A 423 17.08 4.93 -1.99
CA ARG A 423 16.47 3.69 -2.50
C ARG A 423 15.34 3.98 -3.49
N ASP A 424 14.41 4.85 -3.12
CA ASP A 424 13.20 5.12 -3.90
C ASP A 424 13.53 5.85 -5.22
N PHE A 425 14.54 6.73 -5.23
CA PHE A 425 15.07 7.38 -6.42
C PHE A 425 15.81 6.42 -7.36
N TYR A 426 16.62 5.51 -6.82
CA TYR A 426 17.31 4.52 -7.65
C TYR A 426 16.35 3.46 -8.21
N GLN A 427 15.27 3.15 -7.49
CA GLN A 427 14.14 2.43 -8.05
C GLN A 427 13.58 3.23 -9.24
N SER A 428 12.97 4.40 -9.03
CA SER A 428 12.29 5.14 -10.12
C SER A 428 13.16 5.50 -11.34
N SER A 429 14.48 5.62 -11.19
CA SER A 429 15.41 5.99 -12.26
C SER A 429 16.09 4.82 -13.00
N GLY A 430 15.98 3.59 -12.49
CA GLY A 430 16.52 2.39 -13.15
C GLY A 430 18.05 2.31 -13.24
N ARG A 431 18.77 3.14 -12.47
CA ARG A 431 20.23 3.20 -12.45
C ARG A 431 20.82 2.23 -11.42
N PRO A 432 21.96 1.58 -11.69
CA PRO A 432 22.62 0.71 -10.72
C PRO A 432 23.08 1.53 -9.50
N VAL A 433 22.78 1.03 -8.30
CA VAL A 433 23.11 1.73 -7.05
C VAL A 433 24.56 1.47 -6.66
N SER A 434 25.31 2.52 -6.33
CA SER A 434 26.65 2.35 -5.78
C SER A 434 26.57 1.81 -4.34
N MET A 435 26.79 0.51 -4.18
CA MET A 435 26.75 -0.15 -2.87
C MET A 435 27.81 0.40 -1.89
N VAL A 436 28.90 0.98 -2.38
CA VAL A 436 29.88 1.73 -1.58
C VAL A 436 29.24 2.90 -0.84
N ARG A 437 28.36 3.65 -1.51
CA ARG A 437 27.69 4.83 -0.94
C ARG A 437 26.65 4.42 0.10
N ILE A 438 25.85 3.40 -0.18
CA ILE A 438 24.94 2.78 0.79
C ILE A 438 25.72 2.32 2.02
N ASN A 439 26.75 1.49 1.83
CA ASN A 439 27.58 0.97 2.91
C ASN A 439 28.17 2.09 3.76
N SER A 440 28.61 3.18 3.13
CA SER A 440 29.23 4.31 3.83
C SER A 440 28.24 5.12 4.67
N HIS A 441 27.01 5.29 4.17
CA HIS A 441 25.93 5.95 4.88
C HIS A 441 25.40 5.06 6.04
N THR A 442 25.14 3.78 5.80
CA THR A 442 24.71 2.81 6.81
C THR A 442 25.73 2.67 7.95
N ALA A 443 27.03 2.61 7.63
CA ALA A 443 28.11 2.62 8.62
C ALA A 443 28.06 3.86 9.54
N SER A 444 27.86 5.04 8.96
CA SER A 444 27.76 6.31 9.69
C SER A 444 26.56 6.35 10.66
N ILE A 445 25.40 5.84 10.21
CA ILE A 445 24.18 5.73 11.03
C ILE A 445 24.41 4.75 12.19
N GLN A 446 24.82 3.52 11.87
CA GLN A 446 24.92 2.44 12.86
C GLN A 446 26.03 2.68 13.88
N SER A 447 27.16 3.29 13.46
CA SER A 447 28.21 3.68 14.40
C SER A 447 27.75 4.76 15.38
N ARG A 448 26.88 5.68 14.98
CA ARG A 448 26.31 6.69 15.89
C ARG A 448 25.24 6.08 16.79
N LEU A 449 24.27 5.34 16.23
CA LEU A 449 23.23 4.65 17.01
C LEU A 449 23.81 3.73 18.10
N ALA A 450 24.90 3.02 17.79
CA ALA A 450 25.62 2.17 18.76
C ALA A 450 26.33 2.97 19.87
N ALA A 451 26.68 4.24 19.62
CA ALA A 451 27.34 5.13 20.57
C ALA A 451 26.37 6.00 21.39
N LEU A 452 25.09 6.10 21.01
CA LEU A 452 24.10 6.90 21.75
C LEU A 452 23.84 6.35 23.16
N PRO A 453 23.76 7.21 24.18
CA PRO A 453 23.50 6.81 25.56
C PRO A 453 22.05 6.37 25.74
N ALA A 454 21.79 5.06 25.63
CA ALA A 454 20.48 4.47 25.86
C ALA A 454 20.19 4.34 27.37
N THR A 455 19.81 5.44 28.01
CA THR A 455 19.57 5.55 29.47
C THR A 455 18.28 4.87 29.94
N THR A 456 17.33 4.61 29.04
CA THR A 456 16.07 3.93 29.34
C THR A 456 15.81 2.75 28.39
N PRO A 457 15.02 1.74 28.80
CA PRO A 457 14.60 0.65 27.90
C PRO A 457 13.81 1.13 26.68
N VAL A 458 13.05 2.23 26.81
CA VAL A 458 12.34 2.91 25.72
C VAL A 458 13.33 3.44 24.67
N ALA A 459 14.33 4.23 25.11
CA ALA A 459 15.36 4.76 24.22
C ALA A 459 16.16 3.62 23.55
N LYS A 460 16.52 2.58 24.33
CA LYS A 460 17.19 1.40 23.77
C LYS A 460 16.34 0.69 22.71
N SER A 461 15.03 0.56 22.92
CA SER A 461 14.10 0.00 21.93
C SER A 461 14.10 0.81 20.65
N CYS A 462 14.01 2.14 20.74
CA CYS A 462 14.04 3.04 19.58
C CYS A 462 15.36 2.94 18.81
N HIS A 463 16.50 2.87 19.50
CA HIS A 463 17.82 2.73 18.87
C HIS A 463 17.96 1.38 18.15
N LEU A 464 17.46 0.28 18.74
CA LEU A 464 17.49 -1.05 18.13
C LEU A 464 16.58 -1.14 16.89
N ALA A 465 15.38 -0.55 16.93
CA ALA A 465 14.48 -0.51 15.77
C ALA A 465 15.04 0.36 14.63
N ALA A 466 15.58 1.54 14.94
CA ALA A 466 16.28 2.38 13.96
C ALA A 466 17.50 1.66 13.33
N TYR A 467 18.23 0.88 14.13
CA TYR A 467 19.32 0.04 13.64
C TYR A 467 18.80 -0.98 12.61
N ILE A 468 17.72 -1.71 12.93
CA ILE A 468 17.10 -2.67 12.01
C ILE A 468 16.68 -2.00 10.70
N CYS A 469 16.00 -0.85 10.76
CA CYS A 469 15.63 -0.09 9.56
C CYS A 469 16.84 0.29 8.70
N SER A 470 17.94 0.74 9.32
CA SER A 470 19.16 1.13 8.59
C SER A 470 19.85 -0.04 7.86
N VAL A 471 19.70 -1.28 8.33
CA VAL A 471 20.15 -2.50 7.61
C VAL A 471 19.19 -2.82 6.46
N MET A 472 17.89 -2.85 6.75
CA MET A 472 16.90 -3.49 5.88
C MET A 472 16.36 -2.59 4.75
N LEU A 473 16.60 -1.27 4.78
CA LEU A 473 16.17 -0.39 3.68
C LEU A 473 16.90 -0.68 2.35
N CYS A 474 18.13 -1.21 2.36
CA CYS A 474 18.94 -1.38 1.14
C CYS A 474 19.29 -2.85 0.79
N CYS A 475 18.80 -3.83 1.56
CA CYS A 475 18.66 -5.28 1.27
C CYS A 475 19.75 -6.10 0.51
N THR A 476 20.93 -5.55 0.19
CA THR A 476 22.06 -6.28 -0.43
C THR A 476 23.34 -6.25 0.43
N VAL A 477 23.48 -5.25 1.31
CA VAL A 477 24.67 -5.07 2.14
C VAL A 477 24.50 -5.84 3.46
N TRP A 478 25.28 -6.91 3.62
CA TRP A 478 25.34 -7.76 4.84
C TRP A 478 24.04 -8.49 5.22
N CYS A 479 23.14 -8.71 4.27
CA CYS A 479 21.79 -9.23 4.57
C CYS A 479 21.76 -10.74 4.90
N GLY A 480 22.88 -11.45 4.78
CA GLY A 480 23.04 -12.82 5.27
C GLY A 480 23.36 -12.94 6.77
N LEU A 481 23.55 -11.83 7.48
CA LEU A 481 24.01 -11.87 8.87
C LEU A 481 22.92 -12.24 9.88
N VAL A 482 23.35 -12.88 10.97
CA VAL A 482 22.55 -13.21 12.17
C VAL A 482 22.06 -11.93 12.91
N ILE A 483 22.44 -10.74 12.45
CA ILE A 483 22.25 -9.47 13.16
C ILE A 483 20.78 -9.04 13.24
N PRO A 484 19.98 -8.91 12.15
CA PRO A 484 18.58 -8.48 12.30
C PRO A 484 17.75 -9.40 13.22
N PRO A 485 17.85 -10.74 13.14
CA PRO A 485 17.24 -11.64 14.12
C PRO A 485 17.71 -11.42 15.56
N ARG A 486 19.01 -11.16 15.78
CA ARG A 486 19.57 -10.93 17.11
C ARG A 486 19.17 -9.59 17.71
N VAL A 487 19.17 -8.53 16.90
CA VAL A 487 18.75 -7.17 17.28
C VAL A 487 17.23 -7.13 17.52
N SER A 488 16.45 -7.86 16.72
CA SER A 488 15.03 -8.13 17.00
C SER A 488 14.84 -8.83 18.36
N THR A 489 15.60 -9.88 18.65
CA THR A 489 15.55 -10.57 19.96
C THR A 489 15.90 -9.62 21.12
N GLN A 490 16.86 -8.71 20.94
CA GLN A 490 17.19 -7.68 21.95
C GLN A 490 16.07 -6.64 22.10
N LEU A 491 15.46 -6.20 21.00
CA LEU A 491 14.35 -5.25 21.01
C LEU A 491 13.13 -5.82 21.74
N LEU A 492 12.82 -7.11 21.52
CA LEU A 492 11.77 -7.82 22.25
C LEU A 492 11.99 -7.75 23.77
N TYR A 493 13.21 -8.04 24.22
CA TYR A 493 13.57 -7.97 25.63
C TYR A 493 13.42 -6.54 26.20
N GLN A 494 13.87 -5.51 25.48
CA GLN A 494 13.73 -4.12 25.92
C GLN A 494 12.25 -3.70 26.00
N LEU A 495 11.42 -4.09 25.02
CA LEU A 495 9.99 -3.85 25.03
C LEU A 495 9.31 -4.53 26.22
N GLN A 496 9.66 -5.78 26.52
CA GLN A 496 9.19 -6.51 27.70
C GLN A 496 9.59 -5.82 29.02
N GLN A 497 10.82 -5.32 29.14
CA GLN A 497 11.24 -4.52 30.32
C GLN A 497 10.45 -3.21 30.44
N SER A 498 10.16 -2.56 29.32
CA SER A 498 9.33 -1.34 29.29
C SER A 498 7.82 -1.59 29.30
N ARG A 499 7.33 -2.84 29.48
CA ARG A 499 5.92 -3.19 29.25
C ARG A 499 4.93 -2.34 30.05
N ASN A 500 5.34 -1.82 31.21
CA ASN A 500 4.52 -0.98 32.11
C ASN A 500 4.95 0.50 32.13
N ASP A 501 5.76 0.96 31.19
CA ASP A 501 6.15 2.37 31.09
C ASP A 501 4.94 3.25 30.74
N LEU A 502 4.83 4.42 31.37
CA LEU A 502 3.73 5.38 31.15
C LEU A 502 3.87 6.13 29.82
N LEU A 503 5.07 6.21 29.27
CA LEU A 503 5.35 6.84 27.98
C LEU A 503 4.49 6.24 26.85
N TRP A 504 4.22 4.93 26.93
CA TRP A 504 3.41 4.21 25.95
C TRP A 504 1.93 4.60 25.93
N ASP A 505 1.38 5.17 27.00
CA ASP A 505 -0.02 5.58 27.03
C ASP A 505 -0.27 6.82 26.16
N GLY A 506 0.73 7.71 26.05
CA GLY A 506 0.72 8.87 25.16
C GLY A 506 1.29 8.62 23.75
N HIS A 507 2.06 7.54 23.55
CA HIS A 507 2.80 7.27 22.30
C HIS A 507 2.62 5.81 21.82
N ARG A 508 1.35 5.41 21.63
CA ARG A 508 0.95 4.07 21.19
C ARG A 508 1.39 3.74 19.76
N ASP A 509 1.49 4.75 18.91
CA ASP A 509 1.98 4.68 17.53
C ASP A 509 3.46 4.27 17.47
N LEU A 510 4.29 4.86 18.33
CA LEU A 510 5.69 4.49 18.50
C LEU A 510 5.82 3.05 18.99
N LEU A 511 5.04 2.64 20.00
CA LEU A 511 5.06 1.27 20.51
C LEU A 511 4.66 0.24 19.43
N LEU A 512 3.62 0.55 18.64
CA LEU A 512 3.19 -0.29 17.52
C LEU A 512 4.30 -0.42 16.47
N TRP A 513 4.97 0.68 16.08
CA TRP A 513 6.11 0.63 15.16
C TRP A 513 7.25 -0.24 15.68
N LEU A 514 7.62 -0.12 16.96
CA LEU A 514 8.66 -0.96 17.58
C LEU A 514 8.30 -2.44 17.55
N ILE A 515 7.04 -2.80 17.82
CA ILE A 515 6.54 -4.18 17.77
C ILE A 515 6.52 -4.69 16.32
N CYS A 516 6.09 -3.88 15.35
CA CYS A 516 6.07 -4.23 13.93
C CYS A 516 7.48 -4.46 13.37
N ILE A 517 8.40 -3.50 13.55
CA ILE A 517 9.80 -3.62 13.08
C ILE A 517 10.49 -4.79 13.78
N GLY A 518 10.30 -4.94 15.09
CA GLY A 518 10.86 -6.06 15.83
C GLY A 518 10.34 -7.43 15.34
N GLY A 519 9.02 -7.57 15.21
CA GLY A 519 8.38 -8.78 14.72
C GLY A 519 8.78 -9.13 13.29
N ALA A 520 8.87 -8.16 12.40
CA ALA A 520 9.19 -8.32 10.98
C ALA A 520 10.48 -9.11 10.75
N PHE A 521 11.52 -8.74 11.50
CA PHE A 521 12.87 -9.28 11.35
C PHE A 521 13.23 -10.29 12.45
N SER A 522 12.25 -10.72 13.25
CA SER A 522 12.38 -11.83 14.19
C SER A 522 12.52 -13.17 13.46
N PRO A 523 13.30 -14.14 13.99
CA PRO A 523 13.32 -15.50 13.45
C PRO A 523 11.98 -16.21 13.71
N VAL A 524 11.58 -17.12 12.82
CA VAL A 524 10.42 -18.00 13.05
C VAL A 524 10.67 -18.85 14.30
N GLY A 525 9.71 -18.85 15.24
CA GLY A 525 9.85 -19.51 16.53
C GLY A 525 9.35 -18.63 17.68
N THR A 526 9.88 -18.87 18.89
CA THR A 526 9.45 -18.21 20.14
C THR A 526 9.51 -16.69 20.05
N VAL A 527 10.62 -16.11 19.58
CA VAL A 527 10.79 -14.64 19.46
C VAL A 527 9.66 -14.01 18.65
N ARG A 528 9.26 -14.63 17.53
CA ARG A 528 8.15 -14.14 16.71
C ARG A 528 6.79 -14.30 17.40
N SER A 529 6.59 -15.39 18.15
CA SER A 529 5.38 -15.58 18.96
C SER A 529 5.26 -14.54 20.08
N ASP A 530 6.34 -14.26 20.79
CA ASP A 530 6.38 -13.27 21.87
C ASP A 530 6.09 -11.85 21.34
N TYR A 531 6.51 -11.53 20.12
CA TYR A 531 6.10 -10.29 19.43
C TYR A 531 4.60 -10.24 19.12
N LYS A 532 3.98 -11.37 18.73
CA LYS A 532 2.52 -11.46 18.56
C LYS A 532 1.80 -11.28 19.91
N ASP A 533 2.37 -11.80 21.00
CA ASP A 533 1.79 -11.68 22.35
C ASP A 533 1.94 -10.27 22.94
N LEU A 534 3.05 -9.57 22.67
CA LEU A 534 3.15 -8.13 22.92
C LEU A 534 2.07 -7.37 22.12
N LEU A 535 1.93 -7.64 20.83
CA LEU A 535 0.93 -6.97 19.98
C LEU A 535 -0.51 -7.19 20.48
N ARG A 536 -0.84 -8.42 20.91
CA ARG A 536 -2.12 -8.77 21.55
C ARG A 536 -2.35 -8.03 22.87
N SER A 537 -1.38 -8.06 23.77
CA SER A 537 -1.51 -7.43 25.09
C SER A 537 -1.58 -5.90 25.00
N THR A 538 -0.81 -5.26 24.11
CA THR A 538 -0.93 -3.81 23.85
C THR A 538 -2.26 -3.43 23.20
N ALA A 539 -2.90 -4.35 22.48
CA ALA A 539 -4.22 -4.13 21.90
C ALA A 539 -5.37 -4.27 22.92
N TRP A 540 -5.18 -5.06 23.99
CA TRP A 540 -6.25 -5.47 24.90
C TRP A 540 -6.16 -4.92 26.33
N GLU A 541 -4.96 -4.74 26.89
CA GLU A 541 -4.79 -4.41 28.32
C GLU A 541 -4.70 -2.89 28.60
N ARG A 542 -4.23 -2.10 27.64
CA ARG A 542 -4.03 -0.64 27.79
C ARG A 542 -5.18 0.20 27.24
N SER A 543 -6.31 -0.41 26.88
CA SER A 543 -7.50 0.29 26.37
C SER A 543 -8.34 0.94 27.49
N GLY A 544 -7.72 1.78 28.31
CA GLY A 544 -8.43 2.78 29.09
C GLY A 544 -8.83 3.95 28.18
N SER A 545 -10.14 4.23 28.11
CA SER A 545 -10.82 5.39 27.48
C SER A 545 -10.46 5.82 26.04
N CYS A 546 -9.62 5.10 25.31
CA CYS A 546 -9.59 5.18 23.85
C CYS A 546 -9.36 3.78 23.31
N SER A 547 -10.40 3.23 22.69
CA SER A 547 -10.48 1.81 22.35
C SER A 547 -10.00 1.57 20.92
N TRP A 548 -9.44 0.38 20.66
CA TRP A 548 -9.15 -0.05 19.28
C TRP A 548 -10.41 -0.05 18.40
N THR A 549 -11.61 -0.09 18.97
CA THR A 549 -12.88 0.12 18.27
C THR A 549 -12.98 1.51 17.65
N GLU A 550 -12.46 2.56 18.29
CA GLU A 550 -12.43 3.93 17.72
C GLU A 550 -11.39 4.04 16.60
N THR A 551 -10.21 3.41 16.74
CA THR A 551 -9.21 3.33 15.67
C THR A 551 -9.71 2.48 14.49
N ILE A 552 -10.39 1.36 14.75
CA ILE A 552 -11.03 0.52 13.73
C ILE A 552 -12.23 1.23 13.11
N ASN A 553 -12.97 2.05 13.85
CA ASN A 553 -14.06 2.87 13.31
C ASN A 553 -13.52 4.06 12.50
N HIS A 554 -12.44 4.72 12.93
CA HIS A 554 -11.72 5.72 12.13
C HIS A 554 -11.15 5.09 10.84
N ALA A 555 -10.59 3.89 10.91
CA ALA A 555 -10.08 3.19 9.73
C ALA A 555 -11.21 2.66 8.83
N LYS A 556 -12.33 2.18 9.39
CA LYS A 556 -13.57 1.87 8.64
C LYS A 556 -14.19 3.14 8.03
N MET A 557 -14.01 4.31 8.63
CA MET A 557 -14.35 5.60 7.99
C MET A 557 -13.32 6.03 6.93
N ALA A 558 -12.08 5.56 6.98
CA ALA A 558 -10.99 5.98 6.08
C ALA A 558 -10.93 5.26 4.72
N SER A 559 -11.60 4.12 4.55
CA SER A 559 -11.75 3.47 3.24
C SER A 559 -13.21 3.23 2.90
N LYS A 560 -13.61 3.72 1.74
CA LYS A 560 -14.98 3.66 1.23
C LYS A 560 -15.11 2.58 0.16
N ASN A 561 -16.29 1.98 0.08
CA ASN A 561 -16.76 1.21 -1.05
C ASN A 561 -17.35 2.18 -2.06
N VAL A 562 -16.71 2.30 -3.23
CA VAL A 562 -17.15 3.20 -4.30
C VAL A 562 -17.66 2.37 -5.47
N PHE A 563 -18.93 2.57 -5.83
CA PHE A 563 -19.53 1.98 -7.02
C PHE A 563 -19.53 2.99 -8.17
N ILE A 564 -18.82 2.67 -9.25
CA ILE A 564 -18.72 3.56 -10.42
C ILE A 564 -19.36 2.88 -11.64
N THR A 565 -20.33 3.55 -12.25
CA THR A 565 -20.85 3.15 -13.56
C THR A 565 -20.12 3.91 -14.67
N GLY A 566 -19.91 3.28 -15.83
CA GLY A 566 -19.35 3.98 -16.99
C GLY A 566 -17.83 4.12 -17.00
N THR A 567 -17.11 3.31 -16.21
CA THR A 567 -15.64 3.27 -16.17
C THR A 567 -14.97 2.86 -17.48
N THR A 568 -15.74 2.35 -18.45
CA THR A 568 -15.27 2.09 -19.82
C THR A 568 -15.50 3.27 -20.78
N GLY A 569 -16.13 4.34 -20.31
CA GLY A 569 -16.34 5.61 -21.03
C GLY A 569 -15.36 6.70 -20.59
N PHE A 570 -15.47 7.86 -21.25
CA PHE A 570 -14.54 8.99 -21.11
C PHE A 570 -14.52 9.57 -19.68
N ILE A 571 -15.67 10.00 -19.16
CA ILE A 571 -15.78 10.61 -17.82
C ILE A 571 -15.50 9.57 -16.72
N GLY A 572 -16.23 8.45 -16.72
CA GLY A 572 -16.10 7.42 -15.70
C GLY A 572 -14.72 6.74 -15.67
N GLY A 573 -14.05 6.63 -16.80
CA GLY A 573 -12.68 6.11 -16.88
C GLY A 573 -11.66 7.06 -16.27
N ASP A 574 -11.74 8.35 -16.58
CA ASP A 574 -10.86 9.38 -15.99
C ASP A 574 -11.16 9.61 -14.49
N ALA A 575 -12.44 9.50 -14.10
CA ALA A 575 -12.86 9.52 -12.70
C ALA A 575 -12.30 8.33 -11.90
N LEU A 576 -12.37 7.10 -12.43
CA LEU A 576 -11.75 5.92 -11.81
C LEU A 576 -10.24 6.12 -11.64
N TYR A 577 -9.55 6.64 -12.67
CA TYR A 577 -8.12 6.96 -12.59
C TYR A 577 -7.83 7.99 -11.49
N ALA A 578 -8.57 9.10 -11.43
CA ALA A 578 -8.36 10.16 -10.46
C ALA A 578 -8.64 9.69 -9.03
N LEU A 579 -9.75 8.98 -8.82
CA LEU A 579 -10.14 8.42 -7.52
C LEU A 579 -9.14 7.38 -7.04
N ASN A 580 -8.78 6.39 -7.87
CA ASN A 580 -7.85 5.33 -7.46
C ASN A 580 -6.44 5.88 -7.19
N LYS A 581 -6.03 6.95 -7.88
CA LYS A 581 -4.78 7.66 -7.60
C LYS A 581 -4.80 8.44 -6.28
N ALA A 582 -5.92 9.10 -5.97
CA ALA A 582 -6.08 9.85 -4.71
C ALA A 582 -6.28 8.92 -3.50
N HIS A 583 -7.09 7.87 -3.66
CA HIS A 583 -7.53 6.95 -2.61
C HIS A 583 -7.26 5.47 -2.96
N PRO A 584 -5.99 5.05 -3.13
CA PRO A 584 -5.62 3.67 -3.46
C PRO A 584 -5.88 2.65 -2.32
N SER A 585 -6.48 3.09 -1.21
CA SER A 585 -7.00 2.25 -0.12
C SER A 585 -8.49 1.93 -0.26
N TRP A 586 -9.23 2.64 -1.12
CA TRP A 586 -10.67 2.46 -1.30
C TRP A 586 -11.01 1.23 -2.15
N ASN A 587 -12.22 0.74 -1.94
CA ASN A 587 -12.75 -0.47 -2.56
C ASN A 587 -13.62 -0.12 -3.77
N TYR A 588 -13.12 -0.33 -4.99
CA TYR A 588 -13.87 0.02 -6.20
C TYR A 588 -14.66 -1.16 -6.76
N THR A 589 -15.95 -0.95 -6.99
CA THR A 589 -16.84 -1.83 -7.77
C THR A 589 -17.24 -1.11 -9.04
N ILE A 590 -17.20 -1.77 -10.20
CA ILE A 590 -17.48 -1.15 -11.49
C ILE A 590 -18.60 -1.87 -12.25
N LEU A 591 -19.54 -1.12 -12.83
CA LEU A 591 -20.57 -1.68 -13.71
C LEU A 591 -20.01 -1.88 -15.13
N VAL A 592 -20.01 -3.11 -15.61
CA VAL A 592 -19.53 -3.49 -16.96
C VAL A 592 -20.48 -4.45 -17.66
N ARG A 593 -20.76 -4.18 -18.95
CA ARG A 593 -21.68 -4.98 -19.78
C ARG A 593 -21.22 -6.42 -20.09
N SER A 594 -19.96 -6.75 -19.80
CA SER A 594 -19.39 -8.09 -20.01
C SER A 594 -18.10 -8.25 -19.22
N GLU A 595 -17.71 -9.52 -18.96
CA GLU A 595 -16.40 -9.82 -18.35
C GLU A 595 -15.24 -9.19 -19.13
N ASP A 596 -15.24 -9.23 -20.46
CA ASP A 596 -14.08 -8.78 -21.24
C ASP A 596 -13.88 -7.27 -21.16
N LYS A 597 -14.96 -6.50 -21.01
CA LYS A 597 -14.88 -5.07 -20.67
C LYS A 597 -14.38 -4.86 -19.23
N GLY A 598 -14.72 -5.75 -18.31
CA GLY A 598 -14.13 -5.77 -16.96
C GLY A 598 -12.63 -6.08 -16.97
N LYS A 599 -12.20 -7.11 -17.70
CA LYS A 599 -10.79 -7.53 -17.86
C LYS A 599 -9.92 -6.41 -18.46
N ALA A 600 -10.47 -5.62 -19.40
CA ALA A 600 -9.79 -4.46 -19.94
C ALA A 600 -9.46 -3.41 -18.85
N VAL A 601 -10.37 -3.16 -17.92
CA VAL A 601 -10.14 -2.27 -16.76
C VAL A 601 -9.21 -2.94 -15.73
N GLN A 602 -9.43 -4.21 -15.40
CA GLN A 602 -8.64 -4.96 -14.43
C GLN A 602 -7.16 -5.14 -14.84
N LYS A 603 -6.83 -5.04 -16.13
CA LYS A 603 -5.45 -4.99 -16.62
C LYS A 603 -4.64 -3.84 -16.01
N GLN A 604 -5.29 -2.70 -15.73
CA GLN A 604 -4.67 -1.54 -15.08
C GLN A 604 -5.00 -1.48 -13.58
N TYR A 605 -6.17 -1.99 -13.17
CA TYR A 605 -6.65 -1.96 -11.78
C TYR A 605 -7.07 -3.37 -11.30
N PRO A 606 -6.13 -4.27 -10.95
CA PRO A 606 -6.45 -5.67 -10.66
C PRO A 606 -7.47 -5.89 -9.53
N ASP A 607 -7.53 -4.96 -8.57
CA ASP A 607 -8.37 -5.06 -7.37
C ASP A 607 -9.82 -4.56 -7.56
N VAL A 608 -10.20 -4.05 -8.74
CA VAL A 608 -11.61 -3.64 -8.96
C VAL A 608 -12.53 -4.85 -9.06
N LYS A 609 -13.67 -4.77 -8.34
CA LYS A 609 -14.74 -5.76 -8.41
C LYS A 609 -15.64 -5.46 -9.60
N LEU A 610 -16.13 -6.50 -10.27
CA LEU A 610 -17.04 -6.35 -11.42
C LEU A 610 -18.49 -6.57 -10.98
N ALA A 611 -19.33 -5.57 -11.18
CA ALA A 611 -20.77 -5.75 -11.30
C ALA A 611 -21.07 -5.95 -12.79
N ILE A 612 -21.41 -7.18 -13.19
CA ILE A 612 -21.65 -7.51 -14.60
C ILE A 612 -23.13 -7.30 -14.91
N GLY A 613 -23.41 -6.33 -15.79
CA GLY A 613 -24.77 -5.94 -16.14
C GLY A 613 -24.82 -4.73 -17.08
N SER A 614 -25.99 -4.51 -17.66
CA SER A 614 -26.40 -3.32 -18.40
C SER A 614 -27.03 -2.28 -17.46
N LEU A 615 -27.57 -1.19 -18.03
CA LEU A 615 -28.32 -0.19 -17.25
C LEU A 615 -29.76 -0.64 -16.95
N ASP A 616 -30.30 -1.58 -17.73
CA ASP A 616 -31.61 -2.20 -17.54
C ASP A 616 -31.62 -3.24 -16.40
N ASP A 617 -30.45 -3.79 -16.02
CA ASP A 617 -30.28 -4.80 -14.98
C ASP A 617 -30.40 -4.21 -13.57
N SER A 618 -31.60 -3.71 -13.25
CA SER A 618 -31.88 -2.93 -12.04
C SER A 618 -31.54 -3.65 -10.73
N GLU A 619 -31.61 -4.99 -10.67
CA GLU A 619 -31.21 -5.79 -9.50
C GLU A 619 -29.69 -5.75 -9.27
N VAL A 620 -28.89 -5.80 -10.33
CA VAL A 620 -27.42 -5.70 -10.27
C VAL A 620 -27.00 -4.33 -9.76
N ILE A 621 -27.66 -3.28 -10.27
CA ILE A 621 -27.40 -1.88 -9.87
C ILE A 621 -27.84 -1.63 -8.43
N GLN A 622 -29.04 -2.06 -8.03
CA GLN A 622 -29.53 -1.94 -6.66
C GLN A 622 -28.59 -2.62 -5.66
N LYS A 623 -28.16 -3.85 -5.95
CA LYS A 623 -27.22 -4.58 -5.11
C LYS A 623 -25.88 -3.84 -5.00
N ALA A 624 -25.27 -3.47 -6.13
CA ALA A 624 -23.98 -2.79 -6.13
C ALA A 624 -24.01 -1.41 -5.43
N ALA A 625 -25.12 -0.69 -5.54
CA ALA A 625 -25.36 0.56 -4.81
C ALA A 625 -25.60 0.33 -3.31
N SER A 626 -26.34 -0.72 -2.92
CA SER A 626 -26.59 -1.05 -1.50
C SER A 626 -25.33 -1.45 -0.72
N GLU A 627 -24.30 -1.94 -1.42
CA GLU A 627 -22.98 -2.31 -0.88
C GLU A 627 -21.96 -1.15 -0.92
N ALA A 628 -22.34 0.03 -1.40
CA ALA A 628 -21.43 1.17 -1.64
C ALA A 628 -21.77 2.39 -0.78
N ASP A 629 -20.74 2.96 -0.14
CA ASP A 629 -20.83 4.22 0.61
C ASP A 629 -20.99 5.41 -0.36
N ILE A 630 -20.39 5.32 -1.55
CA ILE A 630 -20.38 6.36 -2.58
C ILE A 630 -20.69 5.74 -3.95
N VAL A 631 -21.68 6.27 -4.65
CA VAL A 631 -22.03 5.89 -6.03
C VAL A 631 -21.73 7.04 -6.98
N ILE A 632 -21.03 6.76 -8.06
CA ILE A 632 -20.70 7.73 -9.12
C ILE A 632 -21.32 7.25 -10.43
N HIS A 633 -22.40 7.91 -10.85
CA HIS A 633 -23.15 7.53 -12.04
C HIS A 633 -22.68 8.34 -13.26
N THR A 634 -22.03 7.66 -14.22
CA THR A 634 -21.51 8.29 -15.46
C THR A 634 -21.91 7.56 -16.76
N ALA A 635 -22.50 6.36 -16.65
CA ALA A 635 -22.97 5.59 -17.81
C ALA A 635 -24.38 6.04 -18.21
N GLU A 636 -24.49 6.83 -19.28
CA GLU A 636 -25.75 7.38 -19.81
C GLU A 636 -26.62 7.99 -18.69
N SER A 637 -25.95 8.54 -17.68
CA SER A 637 -26.54 8.87 -16.39
C SER A 637 -27.61 9.94 -16.52
N SER A 638 -27.37 10.92 -17.38
CA SER A 638 -28.26 12.02 -17.74
C SER A 638 -29.53 11.61 -18.50
N ASP A 639 -29.60 10.39 -19.03
CA ASP A 639 -30.62 9.98 -20.01
C ASP A 639 -31.28 8.62 -19.70
N HIS A 640 -30.81 7.90 -18.66
CA HIS A 640 -31.28 6.55 -18.32
C HIS A 640 -32.03 6.51 -16.97
N GLN A 641 -33.35 6.73 -17.03
CA GLN A 641 -34.23 6.79 -15.85
C GLN A 641 -34.17 5.54 -14.94
N GLY A 642 -34.05 4.34 -15.53
CA GLY A 642 -34.10 3.07 -14.78
C GLY A 642 -32.93 2.89 -13.81
N SER A 643 -31.72 3.26 -14.23
CA SER A 643 -30.52 3.18 -13.40
C SER A 643 -30.52 4.25 -12.31
N ALA A 644 -31.01 5.46 -12.60
CA ALA A 644 -31.17 6.51 -11.59
C ALA A 644 -32.10 6.07 -10.44
N ARG A 645 -33.24 5.43 -10.76
CA ARG A 645 -34.13 4.84 -9.74
C ARG A 645 -33.48 3.67 -9.00
N ALA A 646 -32.79 2.78 -9.71
CA ALA A 646 -32.13 1.61 -9.14
C ALA A 646 -31.01 1.99 -8.14
N ILE A 647 -30.19 2.99 -8.45
CA ILE A 647 -29.14 3.49 -7.55
C ILE A 647 -29.75 4.02 -6.25
N ALA A 648 -30.73 4.92 -6.34
CA ALA A 648 -31.37 5.51 -5.17
C ALA A 648 -32.13 4.44 -4.34
N ALA A 649 -32.80 3.49 -4.99
CA ALA A 649 -33.44 2.37 -4.30
C ALA A 649 -32.43 1.46 -3.57
N GLY A 650 -31.29 1.16 -4.19
CA GLY A 650 -30.21 0.40 -3.58
C GLY A 650 -29.66 1.08 -2.32
N LEU A 651 -29.32 2.38 -2.41
CA LEU A 651 -28.83 3.14 -1.26
C LEU A 651 -29.86 3.18 -0.11
N ARG A 652 -31.12 3.54 -0.39
CA ARG A 652 -32.21 3.56 0.61
C ARG A 652 -32.46 2.20 1.28
N SER A 653 -32.08 1.07 0.66
CA SER A 653 -32.33 -0.25 1.22
C SER A 653 -31.41 -0.62 2.38
N THR A 654 -30.24 0.01 2.50
CA THR A 654 -29.19 -0.32 3.48
C THR A 654 -28.66 0.86 4.29
N HIS A 655 -28.83 2.10 3.82
CA HIS A 655 -28.30 3.31 4.45
C HIS A 655 -29.32 3.99 5.38
N SER A 656 -28.84 4.90 6.22
CA SER A 656 -29.62 5.58 7.26
C SER A 656 -28.99 6.94 7.63
N SER A 657 -29.65 7.75 8.45
CA SER A 657 -29.08 9.00 9.00
C SER A 657 -27.71 8.84 9.68
N SER A 658 -27.46 7.67 10.28
CA SER A 658 -26.21 7.30 10.95
C SER A 658 -25.14 6.71 10.01
N ASN A 659 -25.53 6.27 8.81
CA ASN A 659 -24.63 5.80 7.74
C ASN A 659 -25.24 6.16 6.38
N PRO A 660 -25.15 7.43 5.94
CA PRO A 660 -25.76 7.89 4.70
C PRO A 660 -25.00 7.38 3.48
N GLY A 661 -25.73 7.06 2.42
CA GLY A 661 -25.19 6.70 1.11
C GLY A 661 -25.12 7.90 0.19
N TYR A 662 -23.98 8.13 -0.44
CA TYR A 662 -23.74 9.32 -1.26
C TYR A 662 -23.90 9.02 -2.75
N TYR A 663 -24.75 9.77 -3.44
CA TYR A 663 -25.03 9.61 -4.86
C TYR A 663 -24.52 10.83 -5.64
N ILE A 664 -23.38 10.67 -6.32
CA ILE A 664 -22.84 11.65 -7.26
C ILE A 664 -23.33 11.28 -8.67
N HIS A 665 -24.15 12.15 -9.25
CA HIS A 665 -24.81 11.95 -10.54
C HIS A 665 -24.21 12.89 -11.59
N ILE A 666 -23.77 12.37 -12.74
CA ILE A 666 -23.35 13.21 -13.88
C ILE A 666 -24.56 13.47 -14.78
N SER A 667 -24.97 14.73 -14.82
CA SER A 667 -25.92 15.26 -15.81
C SER A 667 -25.13 16.06 -16.87
N GLY A 668 -25.65 17.17 -17.41
CA GLY A 668 -24.91 18.01 -18.35
C GLY A 668 -25.57 19.34 -18.66
N THR A 669 -24.79 20.38 -18.99
CA THR A 669 -25.36 21.71 -19.29
C THR A 669 -26.15 21.77 -20.60
N GLY A 670 -26.29 20.66 -21.34
CA GLY A 670 -27.27 20.53 -22.42
C GLY A 670 -28.70 20.89 -21.97
N ILE A 671 -29.02 20.73 -20.69
CA ILE A 671 -30.26 21.22 -20.06
C ILE A 671 -30.49 22.73 -20.26
N LEU A 672 -29.43 23.54 -20.37
CA LEU A 672 -29.52 25.00 -20.55
C LEU A 672 -29.85 25.40 -21.99
N CYS A 673 -29.73 24.48 -22.97
CA CYS A 673 -30.05 24.72 -24.37
C CYS A 673 -31.56 24.80 -24.67
N TRP A 674 -32.42 24.46 -23.69
CA TRP A 674 -33.87 24.31 -23.85
C TRP A 674 -34.53 25.48 -24.58
N TYR A 675 -34.17 26.73 -24.25
CA TYR A 675 -34.82 27.91 -24.82
C TYR A 675 -34.54 28.06 -26.31
N ASP A 676 -33.30 27.82 -26.74
CA ASP A 676 -32.94 27.89 -28.16
C ASP A 676 -33.49 26.70 -28.94
N GLN A 677 -33.62 25.53 -28.30
CA GLN A 677 -34.26 24.35 -28.89
C GLN A 677 -35.76 24.59 -29.13
N ASP A 678 -36.49 25.02 -28.09
CA ASP A 678 -37.94 25.23 -28.15
C ASP A 678 -38.31 26.40 -29.09
N ASN A 679 -37.46 27.45 -29.16
CA ASN A 679 -37.65 28.60 -30.04
C ASN A 679 -36.89 28.52 -31.38
N LYS A 680 -36.20 27.39 -31.66
CA LYS A 680 -35.42 27.12 -32.88
C LYS A 680 -34.37 28.19 -33.24
N ARG A 681 -33.70 28.76 -32.24
CA ARG A 681 -32.74 29.88 -32.35
C ARG A 681 -31.33 29.43 -32.81
N TYR A 682 -31.27 28.54 -33.80
CA TYR A 682 -30.02 27.89 -34.20
C TYR A 682 -28.95 28.89 -34.69
N GLY A 683 -27.84 28.99 -33.97
CA GLY A 683 -26.72 29.86 -34.30
C GLY A 683 -26.85 31.32 -33.82
N GLU A 684 -27.90 31.68 -33.11
CA GLU A 684 -28.10 33.04 -32.61
C GLU A 684 -27.34 33.33 -31.30
N ALA A 685 -27.14 34.61 -31.02
CA ALA A 685 -26.46 35.06 -29.80
C ALA A 685 -27.29 34.71 -28.54
N PRO A 686 -26.63 34.46 -27.39
CA PRO A 686 -27.33 34.25 -26.13
C PRO A 686 -28.09 35.52 -25.70
N LEU A 687 -29.27 35.33 -25.12
CA LEU A 687 -30.05 36.39 -24.48
C LEU A 687 -29.55 36.65 -23.05
N PRO A 688 -29.66 37.88 -22.52
CA PRO A 688 -29.33 38.19 -21.13
C PRO A 688 -30.03 37.28 -20.11
N GLU A 689 -31.26 36.84 -20.43
CA GLU A 689 -32.07 35.97 -19.58
C GLU A 689 -31.56 34.51 -19.57
N GLN A 690 -30.69 34.10 -20.49
CA GLN A 690 -30.09 32.76 -20.58
C GLN A 690 -28.79 32.61 -19.72
N SER A 691 -28.55 33.51 -18.77
CA SER A 691 -27.53 33.33 -17.73
C SER A 691 -28.07 32.48 -16.56
N TYR A 692 -27.29 31.48 -16.13
CA TYR A 692 -27.58 30.59 -15.02
C TYR A 692 -26.37 30.48 -14.09
N ASN A 693 -26.61 30.19 -12.80
CA ASN A 693 -25.54 29.86 -11.86
C ASN A 693 -26.05 28.83 -10.85
N ASP A 694 -25.14 28.03 -10.32
CA ASP A 694 -25.43 26.88 -9.45
C ASP A 694 -25.57 27.23 -7.96
N LEU A 695 -25.37 28.50 -7.58
CA LEU A 695 -25.36 28.95 -6.19
C LEU A 695 -26.63 29.74 -5.83
N GLU A 696 -26.66 31.06 -6.05
CA GLU A 696 -27.82 31.89 -5.76
C GLU A 696 -28.96 31.67 -6.78
N GLY A 697 -28.62 31.16 -7.96
CA GLY A 697 -29.56 30.89 -9.08
C GLY A 697 -30.05 29.45 -9.18
N VAL A 698 -29.73 28.56 -8.22
CA VAL A 698 -30.00 27.12 -8.33
C VAL A 698 -31.48 26.81 -8.59
N ASP A 699 -32.40 27.56 -7.97
CA ASP A 699 -33.85 27.40 -8.17
C ASP A 699 -34.27 27.64 -9.62
N LYS A 700 -33.58 28.52 -10.36
CA LYS A 700 -33.83 28.78 -11.79
C LYS A 700 -33.41 27.59 -12.66
N VAL A 701 -32.43 26.80 -12.21
CA VAL A 701 -31.95 25.59 -12.90
C VAL A 701 -32.86 24.40 -12.58
N THR A 702 -33.23 24.23 -11.32
CA THR A 702 -34.13 23.14 -10.89
C THR A 702 -35.61 23.40 -11.22
N SER A 703 -35.99 24.59 -11.68
CA SER A 703 -37.34 24.90 -12.19
C SER A 703 -37.43 24.98 -13.72
N LEU A 704 -36.40 24.55 -14.47
CA LEU A 704 -36.44 24.51 -15.93
C LEU A 704 -37.58 23.61 -16.47
N PRO A 705 -38.14 23.93 -17.66
CA PRO A 705 -39.26 23.18 -18.26
C PRO A 705 -38.95 21.70 -18.49
N ASP A 706 -39.99 20.87 -18.55
CA ASP A 706 -39.86 19.43 -18.83
C ASP A 706 -39.42 19.11 -20.27
N THR A 707 -39.40 20.10 -21.17
CA THR A 707 -38.78 20.03 -22.50
C THR A 707 -37.26 20.19 -22.47
N ALA A 708 -36.69 20.66 -21.35
CA ALA A 708 -35.25 20.82 -21.20
C ALA A 708 -34.55 19.46 -21.16
N PHE A 709 -33.45 19.35 -21.90
CA PHE A 709 -32.69 18.11 -22.06
C PHE A 709 -32.16 17.61 -20.71
N HIS A 710 -32.17 16.31 -20.45
CA HIS A 710 -31.82 15.66 -19.16
C HIS A 710 -32.72 16.02 -17.94
N ARG A 711 -33.68 16.95 -18.06
CA ARG A 711 -34.46 17.46 -16.91
C ARG A 711 -35.28 16.35 -16.24
N ASP A 712 -35.77 15.39 -17.01
CA ASP A 712 -36.56 14.24 -16.53
C ASP A 712 -35.75 13.33 -15.60
N VAL A 713 -34.48 13.06 -15.94
CA VAL A 713 -33.61 12.25 -15.08
C VAL A 713 -33.15 13.06 -13.85
N ASP A 714 -32.79 14.33 -14.02
CA ASP A 714 -32.49 15.24 -12.89
C ASP A 714 -33.65 15.30 -11.88
N LYS A 715 -34.92 15.34 -12.36
CA LYS A 715 -36.11 15.25 -11.50
C LYS A 715 -36.13 13.94 -10.73
N ILE A 716 -35.98 12.82 -11.42
CA ILE A 716 -36.01 11.48 -10.82
C ILE A 716 -34.92 11.33 -9.76
N VAL A 717 -33.71 11.81 -10.01
CA VAL A 717 -32.59 11.75 -9.07
C VAL A 717 -32.90 12.50 -7.77
N LEU A 718 -33.45 13.73 -7.87
CA LEU A 718 -33.85 14.53 -6.72
C LEU A 718 -35.09 13.94 -6.00
N GLU A 719 -36.12 13.53 -6.74
CA GLU A 719 -37.35 12.94 -6.20
C GLU A 719 -37.11 11.61 -5.49
N GLU A 720 -36.23 10.75 -6.04
CA GLU A 720 -35.87 9.49 -5.40
C GLU A 720 -35.02 9.72 -4.14
N ALA A 721 -34.05 10.64 -4.15
CA ALA A 721 -33.30 11.00 -2.95
C ALA A 721 -34.22 11.59 -1.87
N ALA A 722 -35.18 12.43 -2.24
CA ALA A 722 -36.14 13.05 -1.32
C ALA A 722 -37.11 12.07 -0.62
N LYS A 723 -37.19 10.80 -1.05
CA LYS A 723 -37.98 9.76 -0.35
C LYS A 723 -37.35 9.35 0.99
N ASP A 724 -36.04 9.46 1.11
CA ASP A 724 -35.30 9.33 2.37
C ASP A 724 -34.02 10.18 2.29
N PRO A 725 -34.13 11.50 2.57
CA PRO A 725 -33.01 12.44 2.44
C PRO A 725 -31.96 12.26 3.54
N GLU A 726 -32.21 11.41 4.54
CA GLU A 726 -31.23 11.05 5.56
C GLU A 726 -30.43 9.82 5.17
N ALA A 727 -31.03 8.83 4.51
CA ALA A 727 -30.32 7.69 3.94
C ALA A 727 -29.58 8.02 2.63
N VAL A 728 -30.08 8.95 1.80
CA VAL A 728 -29.49 9.26 0.47
C VAL A 728 -29.14 10.73 0.32
N LYS A 729 -27.84 11.03 0.31
CA LYS A 729 -27.28 12.37 0.09
C LYS A 729 -26.83 12.50 -1.37
N VAL A 730 -27.50 13.34 -2.16
CA VAL A 730 -27.31 13.41 -3.62
C VAL A 730 -26.59 14.69 -4.07
N ALA A 731 -25.70 14.59 -5.06
CA ALA A 731 -25.10 15.72 -5.76
C ALA A 731 -25.18 15.50 -7.29
N ILE A 732 -25.78 16.45 -8.01
CA ILE A 732 -25.83 16.49 -9.47
C ILE A 732 -24.72 17.38 -10.00
N VAL A 733 -23.88 16.87 -10.89
CA VAL A 733 -22.80 17.60 -11.54
C VAL A 733 -23.12 17.76 -13.02
N CYS A 734 -23.22 19.00 -13.48
CA CYS A 734 -23.49 19.40 -14.86
C CYS A 734 -22.22 19.98 -15.50
N PRO A 735 -21.36 19.14 -16.11
CA PRO A 735 -20.30 19.61 -16.96
C PRO A 735 -20.85 20.16 -18.30
N PRO A 736 -20.18 21.17 -18.90
CA PRO A 736 -20.50 21.68 -20.23
C PRO A 736 -19.70 20.93 -21.31
N THR A 737 -19.16 21.60 -22.33
CA THR A 737 -18.28 20.94 -23.32
C THR A 737 -17.03 20.37 -22.63
N ILE A 738 -16.99 19.05 -22.47
CA ILE A 738 -15.85 18.34 -21.88
C ILE A 738 -14.80 18.06 -22.96
N TYR A 739 -13.58 18.52 -22.75
CA TYR A 739 -12.45 18.35 -23.67
C TYR A 739 -11.21 17.76 -22.99
N GLY A 740 -10.14 17.57 -23.76
CA GLY A 740 -8.90 16.96 -23.28
C GLY A 740 -8.83 15.46 -23.50
N THR A 741 -7.62 14.92 -23.41
CA THR A 741 -7.34 13.49 -23.55
C THR A 741 -7.49 12.79 -22.20
N GLY A 742 -8.40 11.81 -22.14
CA GLY A 742 -8.72 11.07 -20.91
C GLY A 742 -7.60 10.11 -20.49
N ARG A 743 -7.50 9.82 -19.20
CA ARG A 743 -6.48 8.92 -18.60
C ARG A 743 -7.06 7.55 -18.20
N GLY A 744 -8.34 7.34 -18.48
CA GLY A 744 -9.05 6.09 -18.22
C GLY A 744 -8.51 4.90 -19.03
N PRO A 745 -8.83 3.66 -18.61
CA PRO A 745 -8.25 2.43 -19.16
C PRO A 745 -8.74 2.06 -20.57
N THR A 746 -9.75 2.74 -21.11
CA THR A 746 -10.40 2.37 -22.39
C THR A 746 -10.68 3.58 -23.28
N ASN A 747 -11.86 4.22 -23.19
CA ASN A 747 -12.19 5.36 -24.02
C ASN A 747 -11.58 6.64 -23.44
N GLN A 748 -10.69 7.27 -24.22
CA GLN A 748 -10.00 8.51 -23.86
C GLN A 748 -10.45 9.70 -24.74
N ARG A 749 -11.36 9.48 -25.70
CA ARG A 749 -11.86 10.49 -26.65
C ARG A 749 -13.14 11.15 -26.14
N SER A 750 -13.19 12.48 -26.22
CA SER A 750 -14.39 13.29 -25.96
C SER A 750 -15.39 13.25 -27.14
N ARG A 751 -16.40 14.14 -27.15
CA ARG A 751 -17.53 14.07 -28.09
C ARG A 751 -17.66 15.28 -29.02
N GLN A 752 -18.06 16.44 -28.51
CA GLN A 752 -18.45 17.57 -29.37
C GLN A 752 -17.29 18.16 -30.19
N ILE A 753 -16.12 18.37 -29.57
CA ILE A 753 -14.93 18.93 -30.24
C ILE A 753 -14.34 17.94 -31.26
N PRO A 754 -14.13 16.65 -30.93
CA PRO A 754 -13.79 15.63 -31.92
C PRO A 754 -14.77 15.53 -33.09
N GLY A 755 -16.09 15.54 -32.84
CA GLY A 755 -17.09 15.51 -33.92
C GLY A 755 -17.03 16.75 -34.83
N LEU A 756 -16.63 17.91 -34.30
CA LEU A 756 -16.42 19.13 -35.09
C LEU A 756 -15.15 19.05 -35.93
N ALA A 757 -14.06 18.51 -35.37
CA ALA A 757 -12.81 18.25 -36.09
C ALA A 757 -13.00 17.19 -37.19
N GLU A 758 -13.61 16.05 -36.87
CA GLU A 758 -14.04 14.99 -37.81
C GLU A 758 -14.86 15.58 -38.98
N THR A 759 -15.88 16.40 -38.66
CA THR A 759 -16.69 17.06 -39.69
C THR A 759 -15.86 18.02 -40.56
N THR A 760 -14.95 18.77 -39.96
CA THR A 760 -14.07 19.73 -40.66
C THR A 760 -13.13 18.99 -41.62
N LEU A 761 -12.52 17.90 -41.16
CA LEU A 761 -11.60 17.07 -41.92
C LEU A 761 -12.30 16.38 -43.10
N GLU A 762 -13.53 15.89 -42.94
CA GLU A 762 -14.30 15.29 -44.02
C GLU A 762 -14.82 16.31 -45.05
N LYS A 763 -15.27 17.48 -44.58
CA LYS A 763 -15.86 18.52 -45.45
C LYS A 763 -14.83 19.42 -46.14
N GLY A 764 -13.61 19.52 -45.60
CA GLY A 764 -12.58 20.44 -46.09
C GLY A 764 -12.80 21.90 -45.67
N PHE A 765 -13.68 22.17 -44.70
CA PHE A 765 -13.99 23.49 -44.16
C PHE A 765 -14.58 23.38 -42.75
N GLY A 766 -14.39 24.39 -41.90
CA GLY A 766 -15.01 24.43 -40.57
C GLY A 766 -16.52 24.71 -40.64
N PRO A 767 -17.40 23.83 -40.13
CA PRO A 767 -18.84 24.07 -40.19
C PRO A 767 -19.29 25.09 -39.12
N ILE A 768 -20.22 25.97 -39.48
CA ILE A 768 -20.88 26.91 -38.58
C ILE A 768 -22.39 26.70 -38.67
N ILE A 769 -23.10 26.67 -37.54
CA ILE A 769 -24.57 26.59 -37.54
C ILE A 769 -25.17 28.00 -37.49
N GLY A 770 -26.11 28.29 -38.40
CA GLY A 770 -26.84 29.57 -38.44
C GLY A 770 -25.92 30.79 -38.51
N ALA A 771 -26.15 31.77 -37.63
CA ALA A 771 -25.32 32.98 -37.54
C ALA A 771 -23.98 32.77 -36.78
N GLY A 772 -23.74 31.59 -36.20
CA GLY A 772 -22.48 31.26 -35.52
C GLY A 772 -22.17 32.03 -34.25
N LYS A 773 -23.15 32.66 -33.60
CA LYS A 773 -22.97 33.51 -32.41
C LYS A 773 -23.17 32.79 -31.08
N THR A 774 -23.34 31.47 -31.15
CA THR A 774 -23.63 30.59 -30.01
C THR A 774 -22.44 30.41 -29.10
N GLU A 775 -22.69 30.55 -27.80
CA GLU A 775 -21.69 30.51 -26.74
C GLU A 775 -21.91 29.31 -25.80
N TRP A 776 -20.82 28.61 -25.49
CA TRP A 776 -20.79 27.50 -24.54
C TRP A 776 -19.64 27.67 -23.55
N ASP A 777 -19.87 27.21 -22.32
CA ASP A 777 -18.79 26.99 -21.37
C ASP A 777 -18.04 25.67 -21.68
N ASN A 778 -16.86 25.47 -21.11
CA ASN A 778 -16.05 24.27 -21.32
C ASN A 778 -15.26 23.87 -20.06
N VAL A 779 -14.89 22.58 -19.99
CA VAL A 779 -14.06 22.05 -18.91
C VAL A 779 -13.15 20.93 -19.40
N HIS A 780 -11.90 20.94 -18.94
CA HIS A 780 -10.99 19.84 -19.21
C HIS A 780 -11.37 18.62 -18.35
N VAL A 781 -11.36 17.42 -18.94
CA VAL A 781 -11.82 16.20 -18.25
C VAL A 781 -11.06 15.91 -16.95
N HIS A 782 -9.78 16.31 -16.86
CA HIS A 782 -9.00 16.14 -15.63
C HIS A 782 -9.53 17.02 -14.50
N ASP A 783 -9.99 18.24 -14.75
CA ASP A 783 -10.53 19.12 -13.71
C ASP A 783 -11.94 18.71 -13.28
N LEU A 784 -12.75 18.18 -14.21
CA LEU A 784 -13.99 17.49 -13.87
C LEU A 784 -13.70 16.29 -12.95
N SER A 785 -12.71 15.47 -13.26
CA SER A 785 -12.32 14.34 -12.39
C SER A 785 -11.89 14.80 -10.99
N LYS A 786 -11.20 15.93 -10.86
CA LYS A 786 -10.84 16.53 -9.55
C LYS A 786 -12.10 16.90 -8.75
N LEU A 787 -13.14 17.46 -9.39
CA LEU A 787 -14.40 17.78 -8.71
C LEU A 787 -15.09 16.52 -8.18
N LEU A 788 -15.08 15.43 -8.93
CA LEU A 788 -15.66 14.15 -8.49
C LEU A 788 -14.86 13.51 -7.35
N VAL A 789 -13.53 13.66 -7.34
CA VAL A 789 -12.69 13.31 -6.19
C VAL A 789 -13.06 14.15 -4.97
N GLN A 790 -13.15 15.48 -5.10
CA GLN A 790 -13.51 16.37 -3.98
C GLN A 790 -14.90 16.09 -3.40
N LEU A 791 -15.90 15.82 -4.25
CA LEU A 791 -17.23 15.39 -3.78
C LEU A 791 -17.17 14.04 -3.05
N SER A 792 -16.35 13.10 -3.53
CA SER A 792 -16.17 11.80 -2.89
C SER A 792 -15.42 11.90 -1.55
N GLU A 793 -14.41 12.77 -1.46
CA GLU A 793 -13.71 13.12 -0.21
C GLU A 793 -14.65 13.79 0.79
N ARG A 794 -15.53 14.67 0.29
CA ARG A 794 -16.55 15.34 1.10
C ARG A 794 -17.59 14.38 1.65
N ALA A 795 -17.96 13.35 0.88
CA ALA A 795 -18.79 12.21 1.30
C ALA A 795 -18.06 11.25 2.26
N ALA A 796 -16.75 11.13 2.14
CA ALA A 796 -15.95 10.29 3.03
C ALA A 796 -15.68 10.93 4.41
N SER A 797 -15.65 12.27 4.46
CA SER A 797 -15.31 13.08 5.65
C SER A 797 -16.39 13.02 6.75
N SER A 798 -15.92 13.07 8.01
CA SER A 798 -16.78 13.24 9.19
C SER A 798 -17.24 14.69 9.41
N GLU A 799 -16.70 15.65 8.66
CA GLU A 799 -17.11 17.06 8.76
C GLU A 799 -18.52 17.25 8.20
N LYS A 800 -19.43 17.89 8.95
CA LYS A 800 -20.80 18.20 8.49
C LYS A 800 -21.04 19.66 8.13
N GLN A 801 -19.98 20.47 8.04
CA GLN A 801 -20.11 21.88 7.64
C GLN A 801 -20.64 22.00 6.21
N ASP A 802 -21.63 22.88 6.01
CA ASP A 802 -22.23 23.17 4.71
C ASP A 802 -22.83 21.92 4.00
N GLU A 803 -23.20 20.87 4.75
CA GLU A 803 -23.74 19.61 4.18
C GLU A 803 -24.98 19.85 3.30
N GLU A 804 -25.88 20.76 3.71
CA GLU A 804 -27.06 21.19 2.93
C GLU A 804 -26.73 21.96 1.65
N GLU A 805 -25.55 22.58 1.56
CA GLU A 805 -25.13 23.32 0.36
C GLU A 805 -24.36 22.44 -0.63
N ILE A 806 -24.04 21.21 -0.24
CA ILE A 806 -23.29 20.24 -1.06
C ILE A 806 -24.21 19.09 -1.49
N TRP A 807 -25.17 18.69 -0.66
CA TRP A 807 -26.03 17.53 -0.90
C TRP A 807 -27.52 17.88 -0.87
N GLY A 808 -28.33 17.04 -1.52
CA GLY A 808 -29.79 17.21 -1.56
C GLY A 808 -30.24 18.22 -2.63
N PRO A 809 -31.38 18.91 -2.44
CA PRO A 809 -31.96 19.79 -3.47
C PRO A 809 -31.07 20.95 -3.94
N LYS A 810 -30.17 21.44 -3.08
CA LYS A 810 -29.17 22.47 -3.43
C LYS A 810 -27.88 21.88 -4.01
N GLY A 811 -27.65 20.58 -3.91
CA GLY A 811 -26.44 19.88 -4.36
C GLY A 811 -26.34 19.78 -5.87
N TYR A 812 -26.51 20.90 -6.58
CA TYR A 812 -26.42 21.01 -8.03
C TYR A 812 -25.19 21.85 -8.36
N PHE A 813 -24.30 21.33 -9.19
CA PHE A 813 -22.98 21.92 -9.47
C PHE A 813 -22.80 22.10 -10.98
N PHE A 814 -22.53 23.31 -11.43
CA PHE A 814 -21.89 23.46 -12.74
C PHE A 814 -20.39 23.19 -12.59
N ALA A 815 -19.75 22.75 -13.68
CA ALA A 815 -18.34 22.41 -13.68
C ALA A 815 -17.67 23.00 -14.92
N GLU A 816 -17.45 24.32 -14.96
CA GLU A 816 -16.76 25.02 -16.05
C GLU A 816 -15.41 25.62 -15.64
N ASN A 817 -14.55 25.85 -16.63
CA ASN A 817 -13.34 26.67 -16.51
C ASN A 817 -13.04 27.44 -17.81
N GLY A 818 -14.00 28.18 -18.31
CA GLY A 818 -13.83 28.97 -19.54
C GLY A 818 -15.01 28.87 -20.50
N LYS A 819 -14.99 29.73 -21.52
CA LYS A 819 -16.10 29.98 -22.44
C LYS A 819 -15.59 30.17 -23.86
N HIS A 820 -16.33 29.65 -24.84
CA HIS A 820 -15.98 29.74 -26.27
C HIS A 820 -17.23 30.03 -27.12
N LYS A 821 -16.99 30.57 -28.33
CA LYS A 821 -18.00 30.57 -29.42
C LYS A 821 -17.73 29.42 -30.37
N TRP A 822 -18.79 28.75 -30.81
CA TRP A 822 -18.66 27.62 -31.74
C TRP A 822 -18.05 28.00 -33.10
N SER A 823 -18.32 29.21 -33.60
CA SER A 823 -17.69 29.73 -34.83
C SER A 823 -16.19 30.01 -34.68
N GLU A 824 -15.76 30.48 -33.51
CA GLU A 824 -14.33 30.72 -33.21
C GLU A 824 -13.58 29.39 -33.13
N ILE A 825 -14.12 28.39 -32.42
CA ILE A 825 -13.56 27.03 -32.36
C ILE A 825 -13.53 26.37 -33.75
N SER A 826 -14.60 26.47 -34.52
CA SER A 826 -14.66 25.94 -35.90
C SER A 826 -13.59 26.58 -36.80
N THR A 827 -13.38 27.88 -36.66
CA THR A 827 -12.31 28.62 -37.37
C THR A 827 -10.91 28.15 -36.94
N LEU A 828 -10.69 27.93 -35.64
CA LEU A 828 -9.40 27.45 -35.12
C LEU A 828 -9.10 26.01 -35.57
N ILE A 829 -10.09 25.12 -35.54
CA ILE A 829 -9.98 23.75 -36.05
C ILE A 829 -9.65 23.73 -37.54
N ALA A 830 -10.32 24.54 -38.37
CA ALA A 830 -10.04 24.62 -39.80
C ALA A 830 -8.61 25.14 -40.08
N LYS A 831 -8.18 26.21 -39.38
CA LYS A 831 -6.80 26.72 -39.47
C LYS A 831 -5.76 25.68 -39.07
N GLU A 832 -6.01 24.94 -37.99
CA GLU A 832 -5.07 23.95 -37.49
C GLU A 832 -5.01 22.70 -38.38
N ALA A 833 -6.15 22.23 -38.89
CA ALA A 833 -6.21 21.14 -39.88
C ALA A 833 -5.49 21.49 -41.18
N ARG A 834 -5.62 22.74 -41.66
CA ARG A 834 -4.85 23.24 -42.80
C ARG A 834 -3.35 23.33 -42.49
N LYS A 835 -2.99 23.87 -41.31
CA LYS A 835 -1.60 23.99 -40.84
C LYS A 835 -0.90 22.62 -40.69
N GLN A 836 -1.63 21.58 -40.31
CA GLN A 836 -1.13 20.21 -40.25
C GLN A 836 -1.19 19.47 -41.62
N GLY A 837 -1.78 20.08 -42.65
CA GLY A 837 -1.80 19.56 -44.03
C GLY A 837 -2.95 18.58 -44.35
N PHE A 838 -3.97 18.50 -43.50
CA PHE A 838 -5.08 17.54 -43.67
C PHE A 838 -6.23 18.04 -44.55
N ILE A 839 -6.29 19.36 -44.80
CA ILE A 839 -7.23 20.04 -45.69
C ILE A 839 -6.54 21.22 -46.40
N ASP A 840 -7.00 21.58 -47.61
CA ASP A 840 -6.36 22.63 -48.42
C ASP A 840 -6.68 24.07 -47.97
N SER A 841 -7.82 24.26 -47.29
CA SER A 841 -8.39 25.56 -46.95
C SER A 841 -8.75 25.67 -45.47
N ASP A 842 -8.68 26.87 -44.91
CA ASP A 842 -9.05 27.22 -43.54
C ASP A 842 -10.37 28.02 -43.48
N GLU A 843 -11.13 28.00 -44.58
CA GLU A 843 -12.48 28.56 -44.66
C GLU A 843 -13.45 27.90 -43.67
N THR A 844 -14.38 28.71 -43.16
CA THR A 844 -15.59 28.24 -42.48
C THR A 844 -16.82 28.46 -43.34
N LYS A 845 -17.80 27.55 -43.29
CA LYS A 845 -19.06 27.65 -44.08
C LYS A 845 -20.25 27.26 -43.23
N VAL A 846 -21.41 27.82 -43.56
CA VAL A 846 -22.67 27.46 -42.90
C VAL A 846 -23.00 26.01 -43.24
N LEU A 847 -23.21 25.19 -42.21
CA LEU A 847 -23.75 23.83 -42.31
C LEU A 847 -25.24 23.89 -41.95
N ASP A 848 -26.06 23.22 -42.75
CA ASP A 848 -27.50 23.16 -42.51
C ASP A 848 -27.84 22.39 -41.23
N VAL A 849 -28.92 22.80 -40.54
CA VAL A 849 -29.32 22.22 -39.25
C VAL A 849 -29.79 20.77 -39.40
N ASP A 850 -30.53 20.45 -40.47
CA ASP A 850 -30.95 19.07 -40.73
C ASP A 850 -29.77 18.20 -41.16
N GLU A 851 -28.80 18.75 -41.89
CA GLU A 851 -27.56 18.05 -42.23
C GLU A 851 -26.72 17.75 -40.97
N ALA A 852 -26.53 18.75 -40.10
CA ALA A 852 -25.84 18.61 -38.82
C ALA A 852 -26.50 17.53 -37.94
N GLN A 853 -27.82 17.59 -37.76
CA GLN A 853 -28.59 16.61 -37.00
C GLN A 853 -28.49 15.20 -37.59
N LYS A 854 -28.56 15.05 -38.92
CA LYS A 854 -28.39 13.74 -39.59
C LYS A 854 -26.99 13.15 -39.39
N LYS A 855 -25.97 14.00 -39.25
CA LYS A 855 -24.57 13.55 -39.11
C LYS A 855 -24.24 13.04 -37.70
N LEU A 856 -24.45 13.86 -36.66
CA LEU A 856 -24.00 13.55 -35.28
C LEU A 856 -25.11 13.69 -34.21
N GLY A 857 -26.35 13.92 -34.62
CA GLY A 857 -27.47 14.20 -33.73
C GLY A 857 -27.25 15.46 -32.89
N PHE A 858 -27.67 15.40 -31.63
CA PHE A 858 -27.53 16.49 -30.66
C PHE A 858 -26.09 17.04 -30.55
N GLN A 859 -25.05 16.23 -30.77
CA GLN A 859 -23.66 16.68 -30.72
C GLN A 859 -23.39 17.81 -31.73
N ALA A 860 -23.94 17.73 -32.95
CA ALA A 860 -23.78 18.79 -33.96
C ALA A 860 -24.83 19.91 -33.81
N LEU A 861 -26.05 19.59 -33.33
CA LEU A 861 -27.01 20.65 -32.95
C LEU A 861 -26.47 21.55 -31.83
N SER A 862 -25.70 21.00 -30.89
CA SER A 862 -25.12 21.76 -29.77
C SER A 862 -24.23 22.92 -30.22
N TRP A 863 -23.60 22.82 -31.40
CA TRP A 863 -22.84 23.92 -32.01
C TRP A 863 -23.73 25.13 -32.35
N GLY A 864 -25.02 24.90 -32.53
CA GLY A 864 -26.04 25.90 -32.85
C GLY A 864 -26.93 26.31 -31.67
N LEU A 865 -26.63 25.91 -30.43
CA LEU A 865 -27.44 26.26 -29.25
C LEU A 865 -26.57 26.98 -28.22
N ASN A 866 -27.14 27.80 -27.34
CA ASN A 866 -26.41 28.43 -26.23
C ASN A 866 -26.49 27.61 -24.94
N SER A 867 -25.40 27.55 -24.18
CA SER A 867 -25.34 26.88 -22.88
C SER A 867 -24.34 27.59 -21.95
N HIS A 868 -24.85 28.34 -20.96
CA HIS A 868 -24.01 29.12 -20.05
C HIS A 868 -24.43 28.97 -18.59
N GLY A 869 -23.53 28.45 -17.74
CA GLY A 869 -23.78 28.14 -16.33
C GLY A 869 -22.55 28.38 -15.45
N GLU A 870 -22.62 29.38 -14.57
CA GLU A 870 -21.49 29.76 -13.70
C GLU A 870 -21.29 28.76 -12.54
N ALA A 871 -20.10 28.14 -12.47
CA ALA A 871 -19.74 27.16 -11.43
C ALA A 871 -19.30 27.82 -10.12
N LYS A 872 -20.24 28.42 -9.37
CA LYS A 872 -19.96 29.13 -8.10
C LYS A 872 -19.89 28.17 -6.91
N ARG A 873 -20.77 27.17 -6.84
CA ARG A 873 -20.93 26.27 -5.69
C ARG A 873 -19.68 25.41 -5.44
N ALA A 874 -19.15 24.78 -6.49
CA ALA A 874 -17.92 23.99 -6.42
C ALA A 874 -16.73 24.81 -5.91
N ARG A 875 -16.56 26.03 -6.45
CA ARG A 875 -15.48 26.95 -6.07
C ARG A 875 -15.61 27.44 -4.62
N LYS A 876 -16.84 27.68 -4.15
CA LYS A 876 -17.13 28.17 -2.79
C LYS A 876 -17.00 27.09 -1.71
N TYR A 877 -17.63 25.92 -1.89
CA TYR A 877 -17.78 24.92 -0.83
C TYR A 877 -16.79 23.75 -0.90
N LEU A 878 -16.19 23.49 -2.07
CA LEU A 878 -15.17 22.44 -2.25
C LEU A 878 -13.78 23.02 -2.53
N GLY A 879 -13.67 24.35 -2.66
CA GLY A 879 -12.44 25.02 -3.05
C GLY A 879 -11.93 24.58 -4.43
N TRP A 880 -12.83 24.11 -5.31
CA TRP A 880 -12.48 23.56 -6.61
C TRP A 880 -11.72 24.60 -7.46
N LYS A 881 -10.52 24.22 -7.89
CA LYS A 881 -9.62 25.04 -8.71
C LYS A 881 -9.22 24.26 -9.96
N PRO A 882 -9.92 24.47 -11.08
CA PRO A 882 -9.50 23.94 -12.37
C PRO A 882 -8.23 24.65 -12.86
N GLU A 883 -7.28 23.87 -13.37
CA GLU A 883 -5.90 24.34 -13.69
C GLU A 883 -5.32 23.67 -14.96
N SER A 884 -6.12 22.89 -15.71
CA SER A 884 -5.65 22.25 -16.94
C SER A 884 -5.47 23.26 -18.09
N PRO A 885 -4.73 22.90 -19.16
CA PRO A 885 -4.63 23.70 -20.39
C PRO A 885 -5.99 24.06 -20.99
N SER A 886 -6.05 25.17 -21.71
CA SER A 886 -7.29 25.67 -22.32
C SER A 886 -7.79 24.80 -23.48
N LEU A 887 -9.04 25.00 -23.88
CA LEU A 887 -9.62 24.31 -25.03
C LEU A 887 -8.80 24.60 -26.31
N GLU A 888 -8.43 25.85 -26.52
CA GLU A 888 -7.63 26.33 -27.66
C GLU A 888 -6.24 25.68 -27.70
N GLU A 889 -5.60 25.52 -26.54
CA GLU A 889 -4.29 24.85 -26.42
C GLU A 889 -4.36 23.36 -26.78
N TRP A 890 -5.51 22.70 -26.56
CA TRP A 890 -5.73 21.29 -26.89
C TRP A 890 -6.19 21.03 -28.34
N LEU A 891 -6.73 22.02 -29.06
CA LEU A 891 -7.22 21.84 -30.44
C LEU A 891 -6.20 21.18 -31.40
N PRO A 892 -4.89 21.49 -31.38
CA PRO A 892 -3.92 20.82 -32.24
C PRO A 892 -3.80 19.31 -32.01
N GLU A 893 -3.90 18.85 -30.76
CA GLU A 893 -3.91 17.43 -30.42
C GLU A 893 -5.21 16.76 -30.91
N ALA A 894 -6.36 17.40 -30.65
CA ALA A 894 -7.66 16.91 -31.08
C ALA A 894 -7.73 16.73 -32.62
N VAL A 895 -7.30 17.74 -33.40
CA VAL A 895 -7.23 17.65 -34.86
C VAL A 895 -6.32 16.51 -35.32
N GLN A 896 -5.17 16.32 -34.68
CA GLN A 896 -4.24 15.25 -35.04
C GLN A 896 -4.79 13.85 -34.72
N ILE A 897 -5.52 13.70 -33.61
CA ILE A 897 -6.18 12.43 -33.23
C ILE A 897 -7.25 12.08 -34.27
N GLU A 898 -8.11 13.03 -34.64
CA GLU A 898 -9.18 12.76 -35.62
C GLU A 898 -8.62 12.51 -37.03
N ALA A 899 -7.57 13.20 -37.44
CA ALA A 899 -6.91 12.93 -38.71
C ALA A 899 -6.30 11.52 -38.76
N LYS A 900 -5.74 11.01 -37.66
CA LYS A 900 -5.27 9.62 -37.55
C LYS A 900 -6.41 8.61 -37.63
N LEU A 901 -7.54 8.89 -36.98
CA LEU A 901 -8.73 8.03 -37.02
C LEU A 901 -9.39 7.98 -38.40
N LEU A 902 -9.26 9.05 -39.20
CA LEU A 902 -9.73 9.15 -40.58
C LEU A 902 -8.68 8.75 -41.64
N GLU A 903 -7.55 8.16 -41.24
CA GLU A 903 -6.43 7.77 -42.13
C GLU A 903 -5.86 8.93 -42.99
N LYS A 904 -5.89 10.16 -42.45
CA LYS A 904 -5.39 11.39 -43.11
C LYS A 904 -4.03 11.89 -42.61
N ALA A 905 -3.41 11.23 -41.63
CA ALA A 905 -2.22 11.70 -40.90
C ALA A 905 -1.00 10.78 -40.99
#